data_AF-B7JUA7-F1
#
_entry.id   AF-B7JUA7-F1
#
_cell.length_a   1.000
_cell.length_b   1.000
_cell.length_c   1.000
_cell.angle_alpha   90.00
_cell.angle_beta   90.00
_cell.angle_gamma   90.00
#
_symmetry.space_group_name_H-M   'P 1'
#
loop_
_entity.id
_entity.type
_entity.pdbx_description
1 polymer ?
#
loop_
_entity_poly.entity_id
_entity_poly.type
_entity_poly.pdbx_seq_one_letter_code
_entity_poly.pdbx_strand_id
1 'polypeptide(L)'
;MNFKELKTFVETNKTVLLILGLYAVIAISLMGPITSSEIIFPMPDTASHVGYVHQARLALEEGQFPLRVAPVEDNGWRYPGFQFYSQFPYLFGGLLYKFITPSNPYNAYKILIWTSFLVGAFYIYRLSRWLIESQIGAILAGIAYMSAPYFLNNIHARGAFTEAIAQGILPLVLYYTIQCYTTAKRRYILLSGVSWFLLATTHIITFIYTTLAIGLLALIVIRQTRSNGFQWFQLRPPTIAYGLGWLLALYFLAPVVLMSSNLAVGRQVGGSNPFGNNWYTLLPTLISPTSLPPAPSETGFAPTYGLHPAVGWIFLAAWGVALYYAYSRQIPARLPLNRPYLIGLLWVFFIAFFAVWSPIDFWKLLPRQLWVTQFTFRILTHVMWTGALLTGYAVVLLFRKRLDLRHLVMGILIIVIASRPWLPVPISTAKVEDLIKEPLFRYSGALDYLYRAPIDKLYGKAELSLLPVDWTPGYATWDVFIGSPLILEAELRYPRWEKEEKPVLYLQGEVPLENIAGNASLIVQVDGRTVDTIALTSRDLNWRVPFDQVSVGGEDFGLKFLVDGATNNGQPLRIKVHRLSFEGLLPKHTLIPVTETQKHCSQKGISTVCEITVNQNAEIVQLPILYYSKLLKVWVNNQRFSQYFPVHYRDYNLVGLSLKPGTYQIRVTFHGLAWANWVSGLTWLGFLGIIITPLVQKKLNINP
;
A
#
# COMPACT_ATOMS: atom_id res chain seq x y z
N MET A 1 13.95 -17.51 -32.92
CA MET A 1 12.76 -18.26 -33.37
C MET A 1 12.61 -18.03 -34.86
N ASN A 2 12.71 -19.08 -35.67
CA ASN A 2 12.60 -18.95 -37.12
C ASN A 2 11.12 -18.70 -37.52
N PHE A 3 10.87 -18.08 -38.67
CA PHE A 3 9.53 -17.78 -39.19
C PHE A 3 8.60 -19.01 -39.23
N LYS A 4 9.15 -20.19 -39.55
CA LYS A 4 8.42 -21.47 -39.54
C LYS A 4 7.95 -21.86 -38.12
N GLU A 5 8.79 -21.66 -37.12
CA GLU A 5 8.45 -21.93 -35.70
C GLU A 5 7.40 -20.96 -35.19
N LEU A 6 7.48 -19.68 -35.57
CA LEU A 6 6.47 -18.67 -35.25
C LEU A 6 5.11 -19.04 -35.86
N LYS A 7 5.09 -19.43 -37.14
CA LYS A 7 3.85 -19.84 -37.82
C LYS A 7 3.21 -21.04 -37.13
N THR A 8 3.97 -22.09 -36.85
CA THR A 8 3.47 -23.28 -36.14
C THR A 8 2.98 -22.95 -34.73
N PHE A 9 3.68 -22.06 -34.00
CA PHE A 9 3.25 -21.60 -32.67
C PHE A 9 1.90 -20.86 -32.74
N VAL A 10 1.74 -19.93 -33.70
CA VAL A 10 0.51 -19.17 -33.90
C VAL A 10 -0.65 -20.09 -34.30
N GLU A 11 -0.43 -21.02 -35.21
CA GLU A 11 -1.45 -21.99 -35.64
C GLU A 11 -1.91 -22.87 -34.47
N THR A 12 -0.97 -23.36 -33.65
CA THR A 12 -1.26 -24.22 -32.49
C THR A 12 -2.00 -23.47 -31.38
N ASN A 13 -1.75 -22.17 -31.21
CA ASN A 13 -2.31 -21.35 -30.12
C ASN A 13 -3.36 -20.32 -30.58
N LYS A 14 -3.85 -20.44 -31.82
CA LYS A 14 -4.71 -19.43 -32.48
C LYS A 14 -5.87 -18.96 -31.61
N THR A 15 -6.62 -19.88 -31.02
CA THR A 15 -7.79 -19.54 -30.19
C THR A 15 -7.40 -18.75 -28.95
N VAL A 16 -6.30 -19.11 -28.29
CA VAL A 16 -5.83 -18.40 -27.09
C VAL A 16 -5.37 -16.99 -27.46
N LEU A 17 -4.63 -16.85 -28.57
CA LEU A 17 -4.18 -15.56 -29.06
C LEU A 17 -5.35 -14.64 -29.45
N LEU A 18 -6.40 -15.17 -30.08
CA LEU A 18 -7.60 -14.41 -30.40
C LEU A 18 -8.35 -13.93 -29.15
N ILE A 19 -8.44 -14.77 -28.11
CA ILE A 19 -9.06 -14.39 -26.83
C ILE A 19 -8.24 -13.30 -26.13
N LEU A 20 -6.92 -13.44 -26.09
CA LEU A 20 -6.03 -12.41 -25.55
C LEU A 20 -6.13 -11.10 -26.34
N GLY A 21 -6.21 -11.17 -27.67
CA GLY A 21 -6.43 -10.01 -28.52
C GLY A 21 -7.76 -9.31 -28.24
N LEU A 22 -8.84 -10.07 -28.08
CA LEU A 22 -10.14 -9.52 -27.67
C LEU A 22 -10.05 -8.81 -26.32
N TYR A 23 -9.41 -9.44 -25.33
CA TYR A 23 -9.23 -8.84 -24.00
C TYR A 23 -8.35 -7.60 -24.04
N ALA A 24 -7.32 -7.57 -24.90
CA ALA A 24 -6.45 -6.41 -25.07
C ALA A 24 -7.23 -5.20 -25.60
N VAL A 25 -8.08 -5.42 -26.61
CA VAL A 25 -8.92 -4.36 -27.19
C VAL A 25 -9.91 -3.84 -26.15
N ILE A 26 -10.60 -4.72 -25.42
CA ILE A 26 -11.55 -4.29 -24.37
C ILE A 26 -10.82 -3.56 -23.24
N ALA A 27 -9.65 -4.03 -22.80
CA ALA A 27 -8.86 -3.36 -21.78
C ALA A 27 -8.46 -1.94 -22.19
N ILE A 28 -8.04 -1.74 -23.45
CA ILE A 28 -7.74 -0.39 -24.00
C ILE A 28 -9.00 0.48 -23.94
N SER A 29 -10.15 -0.03 -24.37
CA SER A 29 -11.43 0.70 -24.31
C SER A 29 -11.81 1.09 -22.88
N LEU A 30 -11.67 0.17 -21.92
CA LEU A 30 -11.92 0.43 -20.49
C LEU A 30 -10.93 1.42 -19.90
N MET A 31 -9.71 1.53 -20.44
CA MET A 31 -8.70 2.53 -20.06
C MET A 31 -8.90 3.89 -20.75
N GLY A 32 -9.95 4.07 -21.54
CA GLY A 32 -10.29 5.32 -22.24
C GLY A 32 -10.04 6.62 -21.43
N PRO A 33 -10.51 6.72 -20.16
CA PRO A 33 -10.33 7.92 -19.33
C PRO A 33 -8.87 8.30 -19.05
N ILE A 34 -7.93 7.35 -19.11
CA ILE A 34 -6.50 7.56 -18.81
C ILE A 34 -5.62 7.47 -20.07
N THR A 35 -6.19 7.67 -21.26
CA THR A 35 -5.45 7.51 -22.54
C THR A 35 -4.37 8.55 -22.77
N SER A 36 -4.54 9.77 -22.24
CA SER A 36 -3.58 10.88 -22.40
C SER A 36 -2.17 10.45 -21.98
N SER A 37 -1.17 10.93 -22.72
CA SER A 37 0.24 10.73 -22.37
C SER A 37 0.84 11.93 -21.66
N GLU A 38 0.13 13.07 -21.63
CA GLU A 38 0.63 14.33 -21.08
C GLU A 38 -0.11 14.72 -19.81
N ILE A 39 -1.43 14.48 -19.79
CA ILE A 39 -2.31 14.86 -18.69
C ILE A 39 -2.55 13.64 -17.83
N ILE A 40 -2.22 13.75 -16.55
CA ILE A 40 -2.53 12.75 -15.53
C ILE A 40 -3.91 13.09 -14.99
N PHE A 41 -4.84 12.13 -15.05
CA PHE A 41 -6.16 12.35 -14.46
C PHE A 41 -6.06 12.48 -12.92
N PRO A 42 -6.70 13.47 -12.28
CA PRO A 42 -6.39 13.92 -10.93
C PRO A 42 -7.20 13.10 -9.93
N MET A 43 -6.95 11.79 -9.92
CA MET A 43 -7.43 10.96 -8.82
C MET A 43 -6.49 11.15 -7.64
N PRO A 44 -6.97 10.98 -6.40
CA PRO A 44 -6.16 11.17 -5.19
C PRO A 44 -4.80 10.46 -5.26
N ASP A 45 -4.74 9.24 -5.81
CA ASP A 45 -3.52 8.42 -5.72
C ASP A 45 -2.71 8.34 -7.03
N THR A 46 -3.28 8.73 -8.19
CA THR A 46 -2.65 8.43 -9.49
C THR A 46 -1.29 9.11 -9.66
N ALA A 47 -1.21 10.42 -9.39
CA ALA A 47 0.05 11.15 -9.49
C ALA A 47 1.10 10.57 -8.54
N SER A 48 0.74 10.26 -7.30
CA SER A 48 1.63 9.63 -6.31
C SER A 48 2.22 8.32 -6.83
N HIS A 49 1.39 7.44 -7.38
CA HIS A 49 1.84 6.17 -7.93
C HIS A 49 2.75 6.32 -9.16
N VAL A 50 2.46 7.28 -10.05
CA VAL A 50 3.34 7.59 -11.18
C VAL A 50 4.68 8.14 -10.70
N GLY A 51 4.68 8.99 -9.66
CA GLY A 51 5.88 9.47 -8.97
C GLY A 51 6.70 8.32 -8.40
N TYR A 52 6.07 7.35 -7.74
CA TYR A 52 6.75 6.15 -7.24
C TYR A 52 7.27 5.22 -8.34
N VAL A 53 6.61 5.11 -9.49
CA VAL A 53 7.18 4.41 -10.65
C VAL A 53 8.46 5.11 -11.12
N HIS A 54 8.48 6.44 -11.12
CA HIS A 54 9.69 7.21 -11.40
C HIS A 54 10.78 6.96 -10.35
N GLN A 55 10.46 7.08 -9.05
CA GLN A 55 11.41 6.81 -7.96
C GLN A 55 11.92 5.36 -7.96
N ALA A 56 11.11 4.39 -8.39
CA ALA A 56 11.54 3.00 -8.55
C ALA A 56 12.62 2.86 -9.63
N ARG A 57 12.53 3.61 -10.74
CA ARG A 57 13.63 3.68 -11.72
C ARG A 57 14.89 4.28 -11.10
N LEU A 58 14.78 5.39 -10.37
CA LEU A 58 15.93 5.99 -9.68
C LEU A 58 16.57 4.99 -8.70
N ALA A 59 15.77 4.25 -7.95
CA ALA A 59 16.26 3.22 -7.03
C ALA A 59 16.98 2.06 -7.75
N LEU A 60 16.49 1.64 -8.92
CA LEU A 60 17.19 0.67 -9.78
C LEU A 60 18.51 1.20 -10.31
N GLU A 61 18.58 2.50 -10.63
CA GLU A 61 19.81 3.18 -11.07
C GLU A 61 20.82 3.34 -9.93
N GLU A 62 20.36 3.51 -8.69
CA GLU A 62 21.20 3.44 -7.48
C GLU A 62 21.72 2.01 -7.19
N GLY A 63 21.21 0.99 -7.88
CA GLY A 63 21.60 -0.42 -7.70
C GLY A 63 20.80 -1.16 -6.63
N GLN A 64 19.61 -0.66 -6.24
CA GLN A 64 18.76 -1.36 -5.28
C GLN A 64 18.13 -2.62 -5.90
N PHE A 65 18.44 -3.79 -5.33
CA PHE A 65 17.69 -5.02 -5.58
C PHE A 65 17.70 -5.94 -4.35
N PRO A 66 16.53 -6.32 -3.81
CA PRO A 66 15.20 -5.78 -4.12
C PRO A 66 15.11 -4.27 -3.79
N LEU A 67 14.15 -3.54 -4.37
CA LEU A 67 13.87 -2.13 -4.00
C LEU A 67 13.62 -2.01 -2.50
N ARG A 68 14.11 -0.93 -1.87
CA ARG A 68 13.93 -0.69 -0.43
C ARG A 68 13.48 0.73 -0.14
N VAL A 69 14.17 1.71 -0.71
CA VAL A 69 13.96 3.13 -0.40
C VAL A 69 13.56 3.91 -1.64
N ALA A 70 12.64 4.84 -1.46
CA ALA A 70 12.28 5.88 -2.41
C ALA A 70 13.39 6.96 -2.37
N PRO A 71 14.18 7.17 -3.43
CA PRO A 71 15.42 7.94 -3.34
C PRO A 71 15.27 9.42 -2.98
N VAL A 72 14.17 10.05 -3.38
CA VAL A 72 13.97 11.51 -3.23
C VAL A 72 12.84 11.88 -2.26
N GLU A 73 12.03 10.91 -1.85
CA GLU A 73 10.96 11.09 -0.85
C GLU A 73 11.53 11.55 0.51
N ASP A 74 10.75 12.35 1.25
CA ASP A 74 11.11 12.90 2.56
C ASP A 74 12.52 13.52 2.61
N ASN A 75 12.75 14.52 1.76
CA ASN A 75 14.04 15.25 1.64
C ASN A 75 15.21 14.37 1.16
N GLY A 76 14.92 13.19 0.59
CA GLY A 76 15.95 12.22 0.19
C GLY A 76 16.59 11.50 1.37
N TRP A 77 15.98 11.53 2.56
CA TRP A 77 16.49 10.88 3.78
C TRP A 77 16.26 9.36 3.82
N ARG A 78 16.19 8.73 2.63
CA ARG A 78 16.12 7.28 2.41
C ARG A 78 14.84 6.66 2.95
N TYR A 79 13.70 7.29 2.68
CA TYR A 79 12.37 6.81 3.04
C TYR A 79 12.10 5.39 2.49
N PRO A 80 11.78 4.39 3.33
CA PRO A 80 11.66 3.01 2.92
C PRO A 80 10.26 2.66 2.37
N GLY A 81 9.73 3.49 1.49
CA GLY A 81 8.42 3.28 0.87
C GLY A 81 8.31 1.89 0.23
N PHE A 82 9.28 1.48 -0.58
CA PHE A 82 9.25 0.17 -1.26
C PHE A 82 9.38 -1.03 -0.29
N GLN A 83 10.08 -0.87 0.84
CA GLN A 83 10.18 -1.93 1.85
C GLN A 83 8.82 -2.28 2.46
N PHE A 84 7.95 -1.29 2.66
CA PHE A 84 6.68 -1.46 3.37
C PHE A 84 5.46 -1.38 2.45
N TYR A 85 5.62 -0.93 1.21
CA TYR A 85 4.54 -0.74 0.25
C TYR A 85 4.82 -1.36 -1.12
N SER A 86 4.07 -2.42 -1.43
CA SER A 86 3.81 -2.90 -2.79
C SER A 86 5.03 -3.06 -3.70
N GLN A 87 5.98 -3.89 -3.25
CA GLN A 87 7.25 -4.16 -3.92
C GLN A 87 7.15 -4.58 -5.39
N PHE A 88 6.27 -5.53 -5.74
CA PHE A 88 6.24 -6.09 -7.09
C PHE A 88 5.80 -5.07 -8.18
N PRO A 89 4.68 -4.34 -8.00
CA PRO A 89 4.26 -3.32 -8.96
C PRO A 89 5.33 -2.26 -9.25
N TYR A 90 6.03 -1.77 -8.22
CA TYR A 90 7.04 -0.73 -8.40
C TYR A 90 8.33 -1.27 -9.01
N LEU A 91 8.77 -2.47 -8.63
CA LEU A 91 9.91 -3.11 -9.28
C LEU A 91 9.66 -3.26 -10.79
N PHE A 92 8.51 -3.82 -11.17
CA PHE A 92 8.19 -4.00 -12.58
C PHE A 92 7.93 -2.67 -13.29
N GLY A 93 7.25 -1.72 -12.62
CA GLY A 93 6.99 -0.38 -13.16
C GLY A 93 8.27 0.40 -13.42
N GLY A 94 9.24 0.35 -12.50
CA GLY A 94 10.56 0.95 -12.66
C GLY A 94 11.34 0.31 -13.82
N LEU A 95 11.26 -1.01 -13.99
CA LEU A 95 11.88 -1.72 -15.13
C LEU A 95 11.23 -1.34 -16.47
N LEU A 96 9.89 -1.29 -16.54
CA LEU A 96 9.17 -0.82 -17.72
C LEU A 96 9.55 0.63 -18.05
N TYR A 97 9.58 1.49 -17.04
CA TYR A 97 9.94 2.88 -17.23
C TYR A 97 11.39 3.00 -17.71
N LYS A 98 12.33 2.24 -17.13
CA LYS A 98 13.74 2.27 -17.52
C LYS A 98 13.98 1.78 -18.95
N PHE A 99 13.34 0.69 -19.37
CA PHE A 99 13.70 -0.02 -20.60
C PHE A 99 12.70 0.08 -21.75
N ILE A 100 11.41 0.33 -21.46
CA ILE A 100 10.33 0.31 -22.48
C ILE A 100 9.72 1.69 -22.69
N THR A 101 9.55 2.49 -21.64
CA THR A 101 8.96 3.84 -21.74
C THR A 101 9.85 4.94 -21.14
N PRO A 102 11.15 5.02 -21.50
CA PRO A 102 12.15 5.88 -20.81
C PRO A 102 11.82 7.37 -20.79
N SER A 103 10.97 7.84 -21.69
CA SER A 103 10.51 9.23 -21.77
C SER A 103 9.30 9.56 -20.88
N ASN A 104 8.55 8.55 -20.40
CA ASN A 104 7.28 8.79 -19.73
C ASN A 104 6.93 7.70 -18.70
N PRO A 105 6.94 8.02 -17.38
CA PRO A 105 6.59 7.07 -16.32
C PRO A 105 5.10 6.71 -16.31
N TYR A 106 4.23 7.59 -16.81
CA TYR A 106 2.80 7.33 -16.88
C TYR A 106 2.46 6.23 -17.91
N ASN A 107 3.25 6.12 -18.98
CA ASN A 107 3.09 5.02 -19.93
C ASN A 107 3.45 3.66 -19.30
N ALA A 108 4.49 3.57 -18.46
CA ALA A 108 4.79 2.35 -17.69
C ALA A 108 3.64 1.98 -16.74
N TYR A 109 3.09 2.97 -16.03
CA TYR A 109 1.90 2.81 -15.21
C TYR A 109 0.72 2.22 -15.99
N LYS A 110 0.40 2.79 -17.16
CA LYS A 110 -0.70 2.32 -18.03
C LYS A 110 -0.46 0.90 -18.53
N ILE A 111 0.75 0.55 -18.95
CA ILE A 111 1.10 -0.81 -19.39
C ILE A 111 0.85 -1.83 -18.27
N LEU A 112 1.16 -1.48 -17.02
CA LEU A 112 0.90 -2.32 -15.85
C LEU A 112 -0.60 -2.53 -15.58
N ILE A 113 -1.41 -1.47 -15.65
CA ILE A 113 -2.87 -1.57 -15.55
C ILE A 113 -3.44 -2.43 -16.68
N TRP A 114 -3.02 -2.19 -17.92
CA TRP A 114 -3.43 -2.97 -19.08
C TRP A 114 -3.08 -4.46 -18.92
N THR A 115 -1.87 -4.77 -18.48
CA THR A 115 -1.42 -6.13 -18.19
C THR A 115 -2.26 -6.77 -17.09
N SER A 116 -2.68 -6.00 -16.08
CA SER A 116 -3.51 -6.48 -14.98
C SER A 116 -4.91 -6.87 -15.44
N PHE A 117 -5.53 -6.08 -16.32
CA PHE A 117 -6.78 -6.47 -16.97
C PHE A 117 -6.64 -7.77 -17.76
N LEU A 118 -5.58 -7.89 -18.57
CA LEU A 118 -5.32 -9.08 -19.38
C LEU A 118 -5.13 -10.34 -18.55
N VAL A 119 -4.24 -10.29 -17.56
CA VAL A 119 -3.95 -11.43 -16.68
C VAL A 119 -5.21 -11.81 -15.90
N GLY A 120 -5.90 -10.83 -15.31
CA GLY A 120 -7.11 -11.07 -14.53
C GLY A 120 -8.19 -11.76 -15.37
N ALA A 121 -8.55 -11.17 -16.51
CA ALA A 121 -9.58 -11.72 -17.39
C ALA A 121 -9.20 -13.08 -17.97
N PHE A 122 -7.94 -13.28 -18.37
CA PHE A 122 -7.47 -14.54 -18.92
C PHE A 122 -7.54 -15.69 -17.91
N TYR A 123 -7.15 -15.47 -16.66
CA TYR A 123 -7.22 -16.52 -15.64
C TYR A 123 -8.64 -16.75 -15.12
N ILE A 124 -9.52 -15.73 -15.09
CA ILE A 124 -10.97 -15.95 -14.92
C ILE A 124 -11.53 -16.80 -16.07
N TYR A 125 -11.18 -16.51 -17.32
CA TYR A 125 -11.57 -17.32 -18.47
C TYR A 125 -11.13 -18.76 -18.31
N ARG A 126 -9.86 -19.02 -17.97
CA ARG A 126 -9.34 -20.38 -17.82
C ARG A 126 -10.05 -21.14 -16.70
N LEU A 127 -10.28 -20.49 -15.56
CA LEU A 127 -10.98 -21.08 -14.43
C LEU A 127 -12.45 -21.34 -14.76
N SER A 128 -13.13 -20.38 -15.38
CA SER A 128 -14.51 -20.51 -15.83
C SER A 128 -14.66 -21.64 -16.86
N ARG A 129 -13.76 -21.71 -17.85
CA ARG A 129 -13.76 -22.78 -18.87
C ARG A 129 -13.61 -24.16 -18.25
N TRP A 130 -12.79 -24.29 -17.22
CA TRP A 130 -12.66 -25.54 -16.45
C TRP A 130 -13.93 -25.88 -15.66
N LEU A 131 -14.61 -24.89 -15.09
CA LEU A 131 -15.83 -25.08 -14.29
C LEU A 131 -17.06 -25.43 -15.14
N ILE A 132 -17.28 -24.75 -16.26
CA ILE A 132 -18.57 -24.79 -16.99
C ILE A 132 -18.49 -25.49 -18.36
N GLU A 133 -17.28 -25.77 -18.85
CA GLU A 133 -17.03 -26.36 -20.18
C GLU A 133 -17.69 -25.59 -21.33
N SER A 134 -17.81 -24.27 -21.23
CA SER A 134 -18.28 -23.38 -22.32
C SER A 134 -17.22 -22.34 -22.66
N GLN A 135 -16.86 -22.20 -23.93
CA GLN A 135 -15.86 -21.24 -24.36
C GLN A 135 -16.44 -19.82 -24.32
N ILE A 136 -17.64 -19.63 -24.88
CA ILE A 136 -18.32 -18.33 -24.89
C ILE A 136 -18.66 -17.88 -23.47
N GLY A 137 -19.22 -18.76 -22.63
CA GLY A 137 -19.53 -18.43 -21.24
C GLY A 137 -18.28 -18.05 -20.44
N ALA A 138 -17.16 -18.73 -20.70
CA ALA A 138 -15.89 -18.40 -20.07
C ALA A 138 -15.31 -17.08 -20.58
N ILE A 139 -15.45 -16.77 -21.89
CA ILE A 139 -15.00 -15.50 -22.45
C ILE A 139 -15.76 -14.36 -21.78
N LEU A 140 -17.09 -14.47 -21.69
CA LEU A 140 -17.95 -13.49 -21.04
C LEU A 140 -17.65 -13.34 -19.54
N ALA A 141 -17.30 -14.42 -18.83
CA ALA A 141 -16.84 -14.33 -17.45
C ALA A 141 -15.58 -13.46 -17.31
N GLY A 142 -14.59 -13.63 -18.20
CA GLY A 142 -13.38 -12.79 -18.21
C GLY A 142 -13.67 -11.32 -18.52
N ILE A 143 -14.59 -11.05 -19.45
CA ILE A 143 -15.00 -9.68 -19.80
C ILE A 143 -15.76 -9.04 -18.63
N ALA A 144 -16.68 -9.78 -18.01
CA ALA A 144 -17.41 -9.30 -16.85
C ALA A 144 -16.47 -8.95 -15.68
N TYR A 145 -15.37 -9.70 -15.50
CA TYR A 145 -14.36 -9.40 -14.49
C TYR A 145 -13.61 -8.07 -14.73
N MET A 146 -13.09 -7.84 -15.94
CA MET A 146 -12.39 -6.58 -16.26
C MET A 146 -13.34 -5.37 -16.24
N SER A 147 -14.61 -5.59 -16.56
CA SER A 147 -15.66 -4.55 -16.54
C SER A 147 -16.31 -4.36 -15.17
N ALA A 148 -15.81 -5.01 -14.12
CA ALA A 148 -16.39 -4.92 -12.80
C ALA A 148 -16.35 -3.48 -12.24
N PRO A 149 -17.46 -2.96 -11.69
CA PRO A 149 -17.52 -1.60 -11.16
C PRO A 149 -16.39 -1.24 -10.19
N TYR A 150 -16.06 -2.15 -9.27
CA TYR A 150 -15.03 -1.89 -8.27
C TYR A 150 -13.61 -1.92 -8.85
N PHE A 151 -13.34 -2.72 -9.90
CA PHE A 151 -12.07 -2.65 -10.62
C PHE A 151 -11.91 -1.30 -11.31
N LEU A 152 -12.98 -0.86 -11.99
CA LEU A 152 -13.00 0.43 -12.69
C LEU A 152 -12.90 1.60 -11.70
N ASN A 153 -13.55 1.55 -10.54
CA ASN A 153 -13.37 2.57 -9.49
C ASN A 153 -11.92 2.65 -8.99
N ASN A 154 -11.26 1.51 -8.76
CA ASN A 154 -9.88 1.51 -8.31
C ASN A 154 -8.96 2.12 -9.37
N ILE A 155 -9.22 1.89 -10.65
CA ILE A 155 -8.42 2.46 -11.73
C ILE A 155 -8.77 3.92 -11.98
N HIS A 156 -10.06 4.29 -11.97
CA HIS A 156 -10.59 5.54 -12.53
C HIS A 156 -11.09 6.57 -11.53
N ALA A 157 -11.46 6.18 -10.31
CA ALA A 157 -11.93 7.12 -9.29
C ALA A 157 -10.88 7.37 -8.20
N ARG A 158 -10.19 6.30 -7.77
CA ARG A 158 -9.17 6.37 -6.72
C ARG A 158 -7.76 6.51 -7.28
N GLY A 159 -7.48 5.82 -8.38
CA GLY A 159 -6.11 5.62 -8.83
C GLY A 159 -5.34 4.64 -7.94
N ALA A 160 -6.04 3.73 -7.26
CA ALA A 160 -5.51 2.73 -6.32
C ALA A 160 -4.70 1.66 -7.06
N PHE A 161 -3.55 2.07 -7.57
CA PHE A 161 -2.72 1.33 -8.53
C PHE A 161 -2.38 -0.06 -8.04
N THR A 162 -1.81 -0.16 -6.84
CA THR A 162 -1.33 -1.43 -6.28
C THR A 162 -2.48 -2.41 -6.03
N GLU A 163 -3.66 -1.90 -5.66
CA GLU A 163 -4.86 -2.70 -5.49
C GLU A 163 -5.41 -3.19 -6.86
N ALA A 164 -5.39 -2.34 -7.88
CA ALA A 164 -5.75 -2.71 -9.25
C ALA A 164 -4.81 -3.79 -9.83
N ILE A 165 -3.50 -3.70 -9.59
CA ILE A 165 -2.55 -4.76 -9.98
C ILE A 165 -2.85 -6.06 -9.20
N ALA A 166 -3.17 -5.96 -7.91
CA ALA A 166 -3.56 -7.12 -7.10
C ALA A 166 -4.82 -7.81 -7.64
N GLN A 167 -5.81 -7.03 -8.07
CA GLN A 167 -7.01 -7.53 -8.73
C GLN A 167 -6.65 -8.26 -10.03
N GLY A 168 -5.68 -7.78 -10.82
CA GLY A 168 -5.18 -8.53 -11.97
C GLY A 168 -4.50 -9.87 -11.63
N ILE A 169 -3.75 -9.92 -10.52
CA ILE A 169 -3.00 -11.10 -10.07
C ILE A 169 -3.90 -12.13 -9.36
N LEU A 170 -4.98 -11.69 -8.71
CA LEU A 170 -5.83 -12.56 -7.90
C LEU A 170 -6.41 -13.76 -8.69
N PRO A 171 -6.97 -13.60 -9.91
CA PRO A 171 -7.45 -14.74 -10.70
C PRO A 171 -6.37 -15.79 -11.02
N LEU A 172 -5.14 -15.34 -11.22
CA LEU A 172 -3.96 -16.19 -11.42
C LEU A 172 -3.68 -17.05 -10.16
N VAL A 173 -3.82 -16.47 -8.95
CA VAL A 173 -3.73 -17.20 -7.67
C VAL A 173 -4.84 -18.25 -7.54
N LEU A 174 -6.09 -17.86 -7.84
CA LEU A 174 -7.25 -18.77 -7.79
C LEU A 174 -7.04 -19.97 -8.71
N TYR A 175 -6.69 -19.71 -9.97
CA TYR A 175 -6.51 -20.75 -10.98
C TYR A 175 -5.43 -21.75 -10.56
N TYR A 176 -4.23 -21.28 -10.21
CA TYR A 176 -3.14 -22.21 -9.88
C TYR A 176 -3.33 -22.90 -8.53
N THR A 177 -4.00 -22.28 -7.55
CA THR A 177 -4.36 -22.95 -6.29
C THR A 177 -5.32 -24.11 -6.55
N ILE A 178 -6.34 -23.90 -7.39
CA ILE A 178 -7.30 -24.96 -7.75
C ILE A 178 -6.63 -26.05 -8.59
N GLN A 179 -5.73 -25.71 -9.51
CA GLN A 179 -4.97 -26.71 -10.29
C GLN A 179 -4.00 -27.51 -9.40
N CYS A 180 -3.42 -26.90 -8.37
CA CYS A 180 -2.62 -27.61 -7.35
C CYS A 180 -3.46 -28.65 -6.63
N TYR A 181 -4.63 -28.23 -6.14
CA TYR A 181 -5.56 -29.08 -5.41
C TYR A 181 -6.03 -30.27 -6.26
N THR A 182 -6.38 -30.03 -7.51
CA THR A 182 -7.01 -31.06 -8.38
C THR A 182 -6.02 -32.01 -9.04
N THR A 183 -4.77 -31.59 -9.29
CA THR A 183 -3.81 -32.41 -10.06
C THR A 183 -2.53 -32.80 -9.32
N ALA A 184 -2.21 -32.12 -8.22
CA ALA A 184 -0.96 -32.30 -7.45
C ALA A 184 0.35 -32.23 -8.26
N LYS A 185 0.32 -31.74 -9.51
CA LYS A 185 1.54 -31.67 -10.36
C LYS A 185 2.50 -30.60 -9.83
N ARG A 186 3.79 -30.96 -9.74
CA ARG A 186 4.87 -30.07 -9.27
C ARG A 186 4.87 -28.69 -9.95
N ARG A 187 4.64 -28.63 -11.26
CA ARG A 187 4.58 -27.35 -12.00
C ARG A 187 3.55 -26.37 -11.43
N TYR A 188 2.40 -26.87 -10.98
CA TYR A 188 1.34 -26.01 -10.45
C TYR A 188 1.66 -25.58 -9.03
N ILE A 189 2.32 -26.42 -8.22
CA ILE A 189 2.81 -26.04 -6.88
C ILE A 189 3.74 -24.83 -7.00
N LEU A 190 4.68 -24.88 -7.95
CA LEU A 190 5.61 -23.78 -8.22
C LEU A 190 4.89 -22.52 -8.72
N LEU A 191 4.02 -22.67 -9.72
CA LEU A 191 3.27 -21.53 -10.28
C LEU A 191 2.33 -20.90 -9.24
N SER A 192 1.66 -21.71 -8.42
CA SER A 192 0.83 -21.23 -7.32
C SER A 192 1.67 -20.50 -6.26
N GLY A 193 2.83 -21.04 -5.89
CA GLY A 193 3.75 -20.37 -4.97
C GLY A 193 4.23 -19.01 -5.47
N VAL A 194 4.58 -18.91 -6.77
CA VAL A 194 4.90 -17.62 -7.40
C VAL A 194 3.69 -16.69 -7.42
N SER A 195 2.50 -17.17 -7.78
CA SER A 195 1.30 -16.33 -7.76
C SER A 195 1.01 -15.76 -6.37
N TRP A 196 1.13 -16.57 -5.33
CA TRP A 196 0.97 -16.12 -3.93
C TRP A 196 2.06 -15.12 -3.53
N PHE A 197 3.31 -15.35 -3.91
CA PHE A 197 4.41 -14.40 -3.74
C PHE A 197 4.09 -13.05 -4.41
N LEU A 198 3.63 -13.08 -5.67
CA LEU A 198 3.27 -11.88 -6.43
C LEU A 198 2.14 -11.11 -5.74
N LEU A 199 1.08 -11.80 -5.29
CA LEU A 199 -0.02 -11.15 -4.60
C LEU A 199 0.42 -10.55 -3.26
N ALA A 200 1.19 -11.30 -2.46
CA ALA A 200 1.70 -10.87 -1.16
C ALA A 200 2.59 -9.62 -1.25
N THR A 201 3.41 -9.54 -2.29
CA THR A 201 4.30 -8.39 -2.55
C THR A 201 3.64 -7.27 -3.36
N THR A 202 2.36 -7.42 -3.71
CA THR A 202 1.59 -6.40 -4.45
C THR A 202 0.65 -5.63 -3.55
N HIS A 203 -0.21 -6.29 -2.79
CA HIS A 203 -1.18 -5.62 -1.93
C HIS A 203 -1.61 -6.52 -0.76
N ILE A 204 -1.18 -6.17 0.45
CA ILE A 204 -1.33 -7.01 1.65
C ILE A 204 -2.79 -7.27 2.00
N ILE A 205 -3.64 -6.26 1.84
CA ILE A 205 -5.08 -6.38 2.14
C ILE A 205 -5.71 -7.42 1.21
N THR A 206 -5.48 -7.31 -0.10
CA THR A 206 -6.00 -8.27 -1.08
C THR A 206 -5.40 -9.66 -0.84
N PHE A 207 -4.13 -9.77 -0.45
CA PHE A 207 -3.52 -11.05 -0.09
C PHE A 207 -4.20 -11.73 1.11
N ILE A 208 -4.45 -11.00 2.20
CA ILE A 208 -5.11 -11.52 3.40
C ILE A 208 -6.54 -11.98 3.07
N TYR A 209 -7.34 -11.11 2.45
CA TYR A 209 -8.73 -11.44 2.16
C TYR A 209 -8.89 -12.48 1.05
N THR A 210 -7.94 -12.58 0.11
CA THR A 210 -7.89 -13.70 -0.85
C THR A 210 -7.58 -15.02 -0.14
N THR A 211 -6.67 -15.02 0.84
CA THR A 211 -6.40 -16.20 1.68
C THR A 211 -7.67 -16.66 2.38
N LEU A 212 -8.40 -15.74 3.01
CA LEU A 212 -9.66 -16.05 3.70
C LEU A 212 -10.75 -16.54 2.74
N ALA A 213 -10.94 -15.88 1.60
CA ALA A 213 -11.96 -16.24 0.61
C ALA A 213 -11.68 -17.62 -0.03
N ILE A 214 -10.42 -17.93 -0.34
CA ILE A 214 -10.02 -19.27 -0.83
C ILE A 214 -10.18 -20.32 0.26
N GLY A 215 -9.81 -20.01 1.51
CA GLY A 215 -10.02 -20.90 2.65
C GLY A 215 -11.49 -21.26 2.86
N LEU A 216 -12.38 -20.25 2.76
CA LEU A 216 -13.83 -20.45 2.82
C LEU A 216 -14.35 -21.28 1.65
N LEU A 217 -13.91 -20.98 0.42
CA LEU A 217 -14.26 -21.79 -0.76
C LEU A 217 -13.83 -23.25 -0.57
N ALA A 218 -12.59 -23.48 -0.13
CA ALA A 218 -12.06 -24.81 0.13
C ALA A 218 -12.87 -25.55 1.19
N LEU A 219 -13.19 -24.90 2.31
CA LEU A 219 -14.00 -25.48 3.39
C LEU A 219 -15.36 -25.95 2.89
N ILE A 220 -16.04 -25.13 2.08
CA ILE A 220 -17.37 -25.46 1.54
C ILE A 220 -17.30 -26.59 0.51
N VAL A 221 -16.31 -26.55 -0.39
CA VAL A 221 -16.10 -27.60 -1.40
C VAL A 221 -15.79 -28.93 -0.71
N ILE A 222 -14.85 -28.95 0.24
CA ILE A 222 -14.46 -30.15 0.99
C ILE A 222 -15.65 -30.73 1.75
N ARG A 223 -16.44 -29.90 2.43
CA ARG A 223 -17.63 -30.36 3.18
C ARG A 223 -18.61 -31.09 2.27
N GLN A 224 -18.80 -30.61 1.04
CA GLN A 224 -19.71 -31.21 0.06
C GLN A 224 -19.14 -32.46 -0.62
N THR A 225 -17.82 -32.58 -0.74
CA THR A 225 -17.16 -33.75 -1.34
C THR A 225 -16.76 -34.81 -0.33
N ARG A 226 -16.92 -34.55 0.98
CA ARG A 226 -16.47 -35.44 2.07
C ARG A 226 -17.08 -36.83 2.01
N SER A 227 -18.36 -36.94 1.65
CA SER A 227 -19.05 -38.23 1.51
C SER A 227 -18.54 -39.06 0.32
N ASN A 228 -17.81 -38.45 -0.61
CA ASN A 228 -17.43 -39.04 -1.90
C ASN A 228 -15.92 -39.35 -2.00
N GLY A 229 -15.25 -39.62 -0.86
CA GLY A 229 -13.85 -40.05 -0.85
C GLY A 229 -12.81 -38.93 -0.76
N PHE A 230 -13.13 -37.81 -0.08
CA PHE A 230 -12.13 -36.78 0.23
C PHE A 230 -10.95 -37.34 1.04
N GLN A 231 -9.73 -36.98 0.66
CA GLN A 231 -8.51 -37.38 1.37
C GLN A 231 -7.69 -36.15 1.77
N TRP A 232 -7.34 -36.04 3.06
CA TRP A 232 -6.60 -34.89 3.61
C TRP A 232 -5.27 -34.60 2.91
N PHE A 233 -4.63 -35.61 2.30
CA PHE A 233 -3.40 -35.38 1.56
C PHE A 233 -3.58 -34.50 0.31
N GLN A 234 -4.80 -34.37 -0.22
CA GLN A 234 -5.11 -33.50 -1.37
C GLN A 234 -4.89 -32.01 -1.03
N LEU A 235 -4.88 -31.65 0.26
CA LEU A 235 -4.57 -30.29 0.72
C LEU A 235 -3.06 -30.01 0.83
N ARG A 236 -2.22 -31.04 0.81
CA ARG A 236 -0.76 -30.84 0.93
C ARG A 236 -0.20 -29.97 -0.21
N PRO A 237 -0.48 -30.23 -1.50
CA PRO A 237 0.06 -29.40 -2.59
C PRO A 237 -0.28 -27.90 -2.50
N PRO A 238 -1.56 -27.48 -2.32
CA PRO A 238 -1.87 -26.05 -2.19
C PRO A 238 -1.28 -25.43 -0.91
N THR A 239 -1.21 -26.16 0.21
CA THR A 239 -0.58 -25.66 1.45
C THR A 239 0.93 -25.46 1.27
N ILE A 240 1.62 -26.39 0.60
CA ILE A 240 3.05 -26.25 0.27
C ILE A 240 3.26 -25.04 -0.65
N ALA A 241 2.41 -24.87 -1.66
CA ALA A 241 2.48 -23.71 -2.55
C ALA A 241 2.27 -22.38 -1.79
N TYR A 242 1.29 -22.34 -0.88
CA TYR A 242 1.03 -21.17 -0.06
C TYR A 242 2.23 -20.83 0.85
N GLY A 243 2.80 -21.84 1.53
CA GLY A 243 4.01 -21.70 2.34
C GLY A 243 5.22 -21.25 1.52
N LEU A 244 5.37 -21.78 0.30
CA LEU A 244 6.40 -21.33 -0.64
C LEU A 244 6.24 -19.85 -1.01
N GLY A 245 5.01 -19.39 -1.26
CA GLY A 245 4.73 -17.97 -1.53
C GLY A 245 5.15 -17.05 -0.37
N TRP A 246 4.86 -17.45 0.88
CA TRP A 246 5.32 -16.75 2.09
C TRP A 246 6.86 -16.70 2.20
N LEU A 247 7.53 -17.84 2.00
CA LEU A 247 8.98 -17.92 2.10
C LEU A 247 9.68 -17.07 1.02
N LEU A 248 9.18 -17.09 -0.22
CA LEU A 248 9.67 -16.24 -1.30
C LEU A 248 9.47 -14.75 -0.98
N ALA A 249 8.37 -14.38 -0.33
CA ALA A 249 8.02 -13.00 0.02
C ALA A 249 8.60 -12.53 1.36
N LEU A 250 9.35 -13.37 2.08
CA LEU A 250 9.69 -13.12 3.49
C LEU A 250 10.52 -11.86 3.71
N TYR A 251 11.37 -11.48 2.76
CA TYR A 251 12.16 -10.24 2.80
C TYR A 251 11.31 -8.95 2.86
N PHE A 252 10.05 -9.05 2.43
CA PHE A 252 9.05 -7.98 2.41
C PHE A 252 8.05 -8.15 3.57
N LEU A 253 7.47 -9.36 3.73
CA LEU A 253 6.43 -9.61 4.73
C LEU A 253 6.95 -9.53 6.17
N ALA A 254 8.16 -10.03 6.46
CA ALA A 254 8.66 -10.01 7.84
C ALA A 254 8.88 -8.58 8.36
N PRO A 255 9.53 -7.65 7.63
CA PRO A 255 9.59 -6.25 8.05
C PRO A 255 8.22 -5.61 8.23
N VAL A 256 7.26 -5.84 7.32
CA VAL A 256 5.92 -5.25 7.43
C VAL A 256 5.24 -5.70 8.73
N VAL A 257 5.26 -7.00 9.04
CA VAL A 257 4.58 -7.53 10.23
C VAL A 257 5.29 -7.12 11.52
N LEU A 258 6.63 -7.18 11.55
CA LEU A 258 7.39 -6.95 12.78
C LEU A 258 7.57 -5.49 13.12
N MET A 259 7.53 -4.59 12.12
CA MET A 259 7.76 -3.17 12.33
C MET A 259 6.47 -2.34 12.37
N SER A 260 5.33 -2.87 11.90
CA SER A 260 4.09 -2.09 11.72
C SER A 260 3.65 -1.31 12.96
N SER A 261 3.82 -1.86 14.17
CA SER A 261 3.44 -1.19 15.42
C SER A 261 4.19 0.12 15.68
N ASN A 262 5.39 0.26 15.12
CA ASN A 262 6.24 1.44 15.25
C ASN A 262 6.10 2.41 14.06
N LEU A 263 5.33 2.04 13.03
CA LEU A 263 5.07 2.89 11.86
C LEU A 263 3.76 3.65 12.05
N ALA A 264 3.66 4.85 11.46
CA ALA A 264 2.46 5.68 11.54
C ALA A 264 1.19 4.93 11.08
N VAL A 265 1.27 4.14 10.00
CA VAL A 265 0.15 3.34 9.47
C VAL A 265 -0.36 2.28 10.43
N GLY A 266 0.51 1.73 11.29
CA GLY A 266 0.10 0.72 12.27
C GLY A 266 -0.88 1.27 13.30
N ARG A 267 -0.71 2.54 13.69
CA ARG A 267 -1.63 3.24 14.59
C ARG A 267 -2.98 3.49 13.93
N GLN A 268 -2.97 3.94 12.68
CA GLN A 268 -4.19 4.15 11.90
C GLN A 268 -5.00 2.85 11.76
N VAL A 269 -4.35 1.75 11.39
CA VAL A 269 -5.00 0.44 11.26
C VAL A 269 -5.55 -0.07 12.60
N GLY A 270 -4.84 0.18 13.71
CA GLY A 270 -5.26 -0.25 15.04
C GLY A 270 -6.45 0.53 15.61
N GLY A 271 -6.63 1.80 15.20
CA GLY A 271 -7.66 2.71 15.71
C GLY A 271 -8.95 2.78 14.90
N SER A 272 -8.92 2.43 13.60
CA SER A 272 -10.06 2.62 12.69
C SER A 272 -10.86 1.34 12.46
N ASN A 273 -11.98 1.16 13.16
CA ASN A 273 -12.94 0.09 12.86
C ASN A 273 -13.52 0.27 11.44
N PRO A 274 -13.41 -0.73 10.54
CA PRO A 274 -13.92 -0.62 9.16
C PRO A 274 -15.41 -0.28 9.07
N PHE A 275 -16.22 -0.68 10.07
CA PHE A 275 -17.65 -0.37 10.11
C PHE A 275 -17.93 1.15 10.13
N GLY A 276 -17.04 1.96 10.70
CA GLY A 276 -17.19 3.42 10.76
C GLY A 276 -17.23 4.10 9.38
N ASN A 277 -16.79 3.40 8.33
CA ASN A 277 -16.79 3.88 6.96
C ASN A 277 -17.89 3.24 6.08
N ASN A 278 -18.91 2.61 6.68
CA ASN A 278 -19.97 1.91 5.95
C ASN A 278 -20.87 2.82 5.09
N TRP A 279 -20.81 4.14 5.29
CA TRP A 279 -21.50 5.14 4.49
C TRP A 279 -21.02 5.17 3.01
N TYR A 280 -19.83 4.64 2.71
CA TYR A 280 -19.37 4.38 1.34
C TYR A 280 -20.08 3.20 0.66
N THR A 281 -20.71 2.31 1.45
CA THR A 281 -21.19 1.00 1.03
C THR A 281 -22.65 0.77 1.42
N LEU A 282 -23.47 1.79 1.26
CA LEU A 282 -24.92 1.70 1.49
C LEU A 282 -25.56 0.70 0.52
N LEU A 283 -26.60 -0.01 0.97
CA LEU A 283 -27.28 -1.00 0.13
C LEU A 283 -27.77 -0.42 -1.21
N PRO A 284 -28.46 0.74 -1.24
CA PRO A 284 -29.01 1.28 -2.48
C PRO A 284 -27.93 1.63 -3.50
N THR A 285 -26.77 2.11 -3.05
CA THR A 285 -25.64 2.43 -3.95
C THR A 285 -24.97 1.17 -4.46
N LEU A 286 -24.77 0.16 -3.59
CA LEU A 286 -24.13 -1.10 -3.95
C LEU A 286 -24.89 -1.91 -5.01
N ILE A 287 -26.23 -1.88 -4.98
CA ILE A 287 -27.08 -2.64 -5.91
C ILE A 287 -27.55 -1.80 -7.11
N SER A 288 -27.17 -0.53 -7.17
CA SER A 288 -27.60 0.38 -8.24
C SER A 288 -27.08 -0.07 -9.61
N PRO A 289 -27.91 -0.01 -10.68
CA PRO A 289 -27.45 -0.23 -12.04
C PRO A 289 -26.62 0.94 -12.59
N THR A 290 -26.67 2.10 -11.92
CA THR A 290 -25.94 3.32 -12.28
C THR A 290 -24.97 3.70 -11.17
N SER A 291 -23.96 4.50 -11.54
CA SER A 291 -22.94 5.00 -10.62
C SER A 291 -23.54 6.11 -9.75
N LEU A 292 -23.95 5.75 -8.53
CA LEU A 292 -24.53 6.69 -7.56
C LEU A 292 -23.49 7.08 -6.49
N PRO A 293 -23.41 8.36 -6.11
CA PRO A 293 -22.57 8.76 -4.99
C PRO A 293 -23.00 8.09 -3.69
N PRO A 294 -22.05 7.80 -2.77
CA PRO A 294 -22.37 7.43 -1.39
C PRO A 294 -23.14 8.57 -0.69
N ALA A 295 -23.54 8.36 0.57
CA ALA A 295 -24.31 9.36 1.34
C ALA A 295 -23.77 10.79 1.12
N PRO A 296 -24.64 11.80 0.89
CA PRO A 296 -24.19 13.16 0.70
C PRO A 296 -23.38 13.59 1.92
N SER A 297 -22.16 14.08 1.70
CA SER A 297 -21.44 14.76 2.77
C SER A 297 -22.22 16.02 3.18
N GLU A 298 -21.96 16.54 4.37
CA GLU A 298 -22.56 17.81 4.84
C GLU A 298 -22.33 18.98 3.85
N THR A 299 -21.34 18.85 2.96
CA THR A 299 -21.00 19.81 1.91
C THR A 299 -21.55 19.47 0.52
N GLY A 300 -22.23 18.33 0.36
CA GLY A 300 -22.75 17.86 -0.94
C GLY A 300 -21.70 17.23 -1.86
N PHE A 301 -20.43 17.14 -1.47
CA PHE A 301 -19.35 16.54 -2.27
C PHE A 301 -18.86 15.21 -1.68
N ALA A 302 -18.71 14.17 -2.52
CA ALA A 302 -18.01 12.96 -2.11
C ALA A 302 -16.51 13.28 -1.87
N PRO A 303 -15.86 12.76 -0.82
CA PRO A 303 -14.44 13.05 -0.55
C PRO A 303 -13.49 12.57 -1.65
N THR A 304 -13.95 11.68 -2.52
CA THR A 304 -13.24 11.26 -3.73
C THR A 304 -14.21 11.28 -4.90
N TYR A 305 -13.90 12.09 -5.91
CA TYR A 305 -14.72 12.23 -7.11
C TYR A 305 -14.90 10.88 -7.82
N GLY A 306 -16.15 10.52 -8.12
CA GLY A 306 -16.51 9.30 -8.84
C GLY A 306 -16.32 7.99 -8.07
N LEU A 307 -15.91 8.03 -6.78
CA LEU A 307 -15.79 6.82 -5.95
C LEU A 307 -17.18 6.31 -5.57
N HIS A 308 -17.75 5.48 -6.43
CA HIS A 308 -19.09 4.93 -6.27
C HIS A 308 -19.02 3.40 -6.20
N PRO A 309 -18.63 2.80 -5.04
CA PRO A 309 -18.53 1.37 -4.88
C PRO A 309 -19.84 0.67 -5.23
N ALA A 310 -19.76 -0.36 -6.07
CA ALA A 310 -20.93 -1.14 -6.48
C ALA A 310 -20.57 -2.60 -6.72
N VAL A 311 -21.56 -3.47 -6.56
CA VAL A 311 -21.45 -4.90 -6.88
C VAL A 311 -21.46 -5.09 -8.39
N GLY A 312 -22.34 -4.37 -9.09
CA GLY A 312 -22.60 -4.55 -10.52
C GLY A 312 -23.77 -5.49 -10.76
N TRP A 313 -24.77 -5.02 -11.50
CA TRP A 313 -26.02 -5.73 -11.72
C TRP A 313 -25.85 -7.05 -12.49
N ILE A 314 -24.83 -7.16 -13.34
CA ILE A 314 -24.49 -8.42 -14.03
C ILE A 314 -24.16 -9.51 -13.01
N PHE A 315 -23.39 -9.16 -11.97
CA PHE A 315 -23.01 -10.11 -10.93
C PHE A 315 -24.20 -10.46 -10.03
N LEU A 316 -25.06 -9.49 -9.70
CA LEU A 316 -26.30 -9.75 -8.95
C LEU A 316 -27.25 -10.66 -9.73
N ALA A 317 -27.49 -10.37 -11.01
CA ALA A 317 -28.31 -11.20 -11.88
C ALA A 317 -27.73 -12.61 -12.04
N ALA A 318 -26.42 -12.71 -12.24
CA ALA A 318 -25.73 -13.99 -12.34
C ALA A 318 -25.82 -14.80 -11.04
N TRP A 319 -25.66 -14.16 -9.88
CA TRP A 319 -25.83 -14.80 -8.58
C TRP A 319 -27.26 -15.31 -8.38
N GLY A 320 -28.28 -14.50 -8.70
CA GLY A 320 -29.68 -14.91 -8.62
C GLY A 320 -30.04 -16.09 -9.53
N VAL A 321 -29.59 -16.07 -10.78
CA VAL A 321 -29.78 -17.17 -11.74
C VAL A 321 -29.06 -18.44 -11.24
N ALA A 322 -27.81 -18.32 -10.83
CA ALA A 322 -27.03 -19.42 -10.31
C ALA A 322 -27.65 -20.03 -9.05
N LEU A 323 -28.17 -19.19 -8.15
CA LEU A 323 -28.88 -19.61 -6.94
C LEU A 323 -30.15 -20.38 -7.29
N TYR A 324 -31.00 -19.83 -8.17
CA TYR A 324 -32.23 -20.49 -8.62
C TYR A 324 -31.96 -21.90 -9.17
N TYR A 325 -30.97 -22.03 -10.05
CA TYR A 325 -30.61 -23.33 -10.63
C TYR A 325 -29.84 -24.25 -9.67
N ALA A 326 -29.12 -23.73 -8.68
CA ALA A 326 -28.45 -24.57 -7.68
C ALA A 326 -29.45 -25.33 -6.79
N TYR A 327 -30.65 -24.76 -6.61
CA TYR A 327 -31.75 -25.32 -5.81
C TYR A 327 -32.91 -25.89 -6.64
N SER A 328 -32.98 -25.62 -7.95
CA SER A 328 -33.94 -26.28 -8.86
C SER A 328 -33.42 -27.65 -9.32
N ARG A 329 -34.33 -28.60 -9.59
CA ARG A 329 -33.97 -29.95 -10.08
C ARG A 329 -33.58 -30.00 -11.56
N GLN A 330 -33.47 -28.85 -12.24
CA GLN A 330 -33.29 -28.75 -13.71
C GLN A 330 -31.85 -28.37 -14.11
N ILE A 331 -30.85 -29.03 -13.54
CA ILE A 331 -29.44 -28.78 -13.89
C ILE A 331 -29.04 -29.66 -15.09
N PRO A 332 -28.36 -29.14 -16.13
CA PRO A 332 -27.89 -29.95 -17.25
C PRO A 332 -26.96 -31.08 -16.80
N ALA A 333 -27.06 -32.26 -17.44
CA ALA A 333 -26.49 -33.54 -16.99
C ALA A 333 -24.98 -33.58 -16.65
N ARG A 334 -24.16 -32.62 -17.09
CA ARG A 334 -22.71 -32.53 -16.79
C ARG A 334 -22.30 -31.40 -15.84
N LEU A 335 -23.19 -30.46 -15.50
CA LEU A 335 -22.97 -29.47 -14.44
C LEU A 335 -22.98 -30.02 -12.99
N PRO A 336 -23.58 -31.19 -12.64
CA PRO A 336 -23.58 -31.64 -11.25
C PRO A 336 -22.18 -31.98 -10.69
N LEU A 337 -21.20 -32.32 -11.55
CA LEU A 337 -19.85 -32.66 -11.10
C LEU A 337 -19.12 -31.48 -10.42
N ASN A 338 -19.38 -30.25 -10.89
CA ASN A 338 -18.79 -29.02 -10.35
C ASN A 338 -19.75 -28.25 -9.43
N ARG A 339 -20.87 -28.87 -9.03
CA ARG A 339 -21.85 -28.28 -8.11
C ARG A 339 -21.25 -27.81 -6.78
N PRO A 340 -20.27 -28.51 -6.16
CA PRO A 340 -19.64 -28.02 -4.93
C PRO A 340 -18.99 -26.65 -5.09
N TYR A 341 -18.32 -26.41 -6.24
CA TYR A 341 -17.72 -25.12 -6.55
C TYR A 341 -18.79 -24.05 -6.79
N LEU A 342 -19.87 -24.36 -7.50
CA LEU A 342 -20.99 -23.43 -7.69
C LEU A 342 -21.55 -22.96 -6.33
N ILE A 343 -21.84 -23.89 -5.43
CA ILE A 343 -22.34 -23.57 -4.08
C ILE A 343 -21.30 -22.78 -3.28
N GLY A 344 -20.03 -23.17 -3.36
CA GLY A 344 -18.93 -22.42 -2.75
C GLY A 344 -18.87 -20.97 -3.25
N LEU A 345 -18.97 -20.74 -4.56
CA LEU A 345 -18.98 -19.40 -5.16
C LEU A 345 -20.16 -18.56 -4.68
N LEU A 346 -21.37 -19.15 -4.58
CA LEU A 346 -22.56 -18.46 -4.08
C LEU A 346 -22.38 -17.98 -2.63
N TRP A 347 -21.79 -18.82 -1.77
CA TRP A 347 -21.52 -18.50 -0.38
C TRP A 347 -20.40 -17.48 -0.19
N VAL A 348 -19.29 -17.61 -0.93
CA VAL A 348 -18.21 -16.61 -0.86
C VAL A 348 -18.72 -15.26 -1.35
N PHE A 349 -19.51 -15.23 -2.44
CA PHE A 349 -20.17 -14.01 -2.91
C PHE A 349 -21.06 -13.40 -1.82
N PHE A 350 -21.94 -14.20 -1.21
CA PHE A 350 -22.87 -13.74 -0.19
C PHE A 350 -22.15 -13.19 1.05
N ILE A 351 -21.16 -13.91 1.57
CA ILE A 351 -20.39 -13.50 2.76
C ILE A 351 -19.57 -12.24 2.46
N ALA A 352 -18.92 -12.16 1.30
CA ALA A 352 -18.19 -10.97 0.89
C ALA A 352 -19.12 -9.76 0.73
N PHE A 353 -20.27 -9.94 0.09
CA PHE A 353 -21.28 -8.89 -0.07
C PHE A 353 -21.83 -8.42 1.29
N PHE A 354 -22.15 -9.36 2.18
CA PHE A 354 -22.56 -9.04 3.54
C PHE A 354 -21.47 -8.27 4.29
N ALA A 355 -20.20 -8.67 4.17
CA ALA A 355 -19.09 -7.97 4.82
C ALA A 355 -18.84 -6.55 4.28
N VAL A 356 -19.17 -6.30 3.01
CA VAL A 356 -19.12 -4.96 2.40
C VAL A 356 -20.26 -4.08 2.94
N TRP A 357 -21.48 -4.59 2.98
CA TRP A 357 -22.69 -3.81 3.28
C TRP A 357 -23.07 -3.72 4.76
N SER A 358 -22.81 -4.77 5.54
CA SER A 358 -23.53 -5.16 6.77
C SER A 358 -24.19 -4.02 7.58
N PRO A 359 -25.47 -4.16 7.98
CA PRO A 359 -26.14 -3.19 8.84
C PRO A 359 -25.68 -3.28 10.31
N ILE A 360 -24.88 -4.29 10.67
CA ILE A 360 -24.39 -4.52 12.03
C ILE A 360 -22.86 -4.47 12.08
N ASP A 361 -22.33 -3.99 13.20
CA ASP A 361 -20.88 -3.89 13.44
C ASP A 361 -20.29 -5.25 13.87
N PHE A 362 -20.32 -6.23 12.97
CA PHE A 362 -19.71 -7.55 13.21
C PHE A 362 -18.17 -7.47 13.28
N TRP A 363 -17.56 -6.36 12.85
CA TRP A 363 -16.13 -6.11 12.93
C TRP A 363 -15.61 -6.07 14.38
N LYS A 364 -16.47 -5.71 15.35
CA LYS A 364 -16.17 -5.79 16.80
C LYS A 364 -15.97 -7.22 17.30
N LEU A 365 -16.56 -8.20 16.62
CA LEU A 365 -16.44 -9.62 16.98
C LEU A 365 -15.18 -10.26 16.38
N LEU A 366 -14.55 -9.59 15.42
CA LEU A 366 -13.37 -10.08 14.72
C LEU A 366 -12.08 -9.62 15.40
N PRO A 367 -10.97 -10.38 15.27
CA PRO A 367 -9.66 -9.91 15.71
C PRO A 367 -9.30 -8.59 15.03
N ARG A 368 -8.73 -7.63 15.81
CA ARG A 368 -8.35 -6.30 15.30
C ARG A 368 -7.36 -6.35 14.13
N GLN A 369 -6.61 -7.44 13.98
CA GLN A 369 -5.72 -7.65 12.84
C GLN A 369 -6.47 -7.67 11.49
N LEU A 370 -7.76 -8.04 11.49
CA LEU A 370 -8.61 -7.99 10.31
C LEU A 370 -9.09 -6.56 9.98
N TRP A 371 -8.91 -5.58 10.86
CA TRP A 371 -9.22 -4.18 10.58
C TRP A 371 -8.27 -3.53 9.58
N VAL A 372 -7.21 -4.24 9.16
CA VAL A 372 -6.32 -3.87 8.05
C VAL A 372 -7.07 -3.52 6.75
N THR A 373 -8.32 -3.95 6.61
CA THR A 373 -9.24 -3.51 5.54
C THR A 373 -9.35 -1.99 5.44
N GLN A 374 -9.43 -1.29 6.58
CA GLN A 374 -9.76 0.14 6.74
C GLN A 374 -11.14 0.55 6.18
N PHE A 375 -11.49 0.12 4.96
CA PHE A 375 -12.73 0.44 4.26
C PHE A 375 -13.42 -0.81 3.72
N THR A 376 -14.66 -1.06 4.12
CA THR A 376 -15.43 -2.26 3.75
C THR A 376 -15.53 -2.49 2.25
N PHE A 377 -15.54 -1.42 1.42
CA PHE A 377 -15.56 -1.55 -0.04
C PHE A 377 -14.37 -2.33 -0.61
N ARG A 378 -13.22 -2.43 0.08
CA ARG A 378 -12.06 -3.21 -0.39
C ARG A 378 -12.37 -4.70 -0.53
N ILE A 379 -13.38 -5.19 0.18
CA ILE A 379 -13.87 -6.57 0.11
C ILE A 379 -14.66 -6.83 -1.18
N LEU A 380 -15.12 -5.79 -1.91
CA LEU A 380 -15.80 -5.95 -3.21
C LEU A 380 -14.93 -6.70 -4.22
N THR A 381 -13.61 -6.66 -4.09
CA THR A 381 -12.68 -7.52 -4.86
C THR A 381 -13.12 -8.99 -4.85
N HIS A 382 -13.65 -9.49 -3.73
CA HIS A 382 -14.10 -10.89 -3.61
C HIS A 382 -15.49 -11.14 -4.17
N VAL A 383 -16.34 -10.11 -4.19
CA VAL A 383 -17.61 -10.12 -4.92
C VAL A 383 -17.36 -10.15 -6.44
N MET A 384 -16.33 -9.44 -6.92
CA MET A 384 -16.00 -9.36 -8.34
C MET A 384 -15.63 -10.71 -8.97
N TRP A 385 -14.64 -11.42 -8.39
CA TRP A 385 -14.17 -12.68 -9.01
C TRP A 385 -15.21 -13.79 -8.90
N THR A 386 -15.95 -13.86 -7.78
CA THR A 386 -17.05 -14.81 -7.62
C THR A 386 -18.19 -14.48 -8.58
N GLY A 387 -18.60 -13.22 -8.66
CA GLY A 387 -19.63 -12.71 -9.59
C GLY A 387 -19.28 -12.96 -11.06
N ALA A 388 -18.02 -12.77 -11.44
CA ALA A 388 -17.55 -13.06 -12.79
C ALA A 388 -17.62 -14.56 -13.14
N LEU A 389 -17.20 -15.45 -12.24
CA LEU A 389 -17.35 -16.90 -12.44
C LEU A 389 -18.82 -17.33 -12.48
N LEU A 390 -19.65 -16.76 -11.60
CA LEU A 390 -21.10 -16.98 -11.59
C LEU A 390 -21.76 -16.46 -12.88
N THR A 391 -21.23 -15.40 -13.50
CA THR A 391 -21.69 -14.92 -14.81
C THR A 391 -21.52 -16.00 -15.88
N GLY A 392 -20.37 -16.69 -15.88
CA GLY A 392 -20.16 -17.84 -16.77
C GLY A 392 -21.18 -18.96 -16.53
N TYR A 393 -21.43 -19.32 -15.26
CA TYR A 393 -22.46 -20.29 -14.91
C TYR A 393 -23.86 -19.85 -15.37
N ALA A 394 -24.26 -18.62 -15.08
CA ALA A 394 -25.57 -18.09 -15.40
C ALA A 394 -25.86 -18.12 -16.90
N VAL A 395 -24.91 -17.67 -17.73
CA VAL A 395 -25.06 -17.72 -19.19
C VAL A 395 -25.21 -19.15 -19.69
N VAL A 396 -24.43 -20.09 -19.16
CA VAL A 396 -24.55 -21.51 -19.53
C VAL A 396 -25.88 -22.12 -19.11
N LEU A 397 -26.38 -21.76 -17.92
CA LEU A 397 -27.63 -22.27 -17.37
C LEU A 397 -28.85 -21.73 -18.13
N LEU A 398 -28.87 -20.42 -18.42
CA LEU A 398 -29.95 -19.77 -19.18
C LEU A 398 -30.10 -20.36 -20.58
N PHE A 399 -28.98 -20.56 -21.28
CA PHE A 399 -28.98 -21.03 -22.67
C PHE A 399 -28.73 -22.55 -22.79
N ARG A 400 -28.74 -23.29 -21.68
CA ARG A 400 -28.53 -24.75 -21.63
C ARG A 400 -27.33 -25.23 -22.47
N LYS A 401 -26.18 -24.55 -22.35
CA LYS A 401 -24.94 -24.74 -23.13
C LYS A 401 -25.04 -24.51 -24.66
N ARG A 402 -26.19 -24.06 -25.20
CA ARG A 402 -26.36 -23.74 -26.63
C ARG A 402 -25.96 -22.29 -26.91
N LEU A 403 -24.66 -22.02 -26.83
CA LEU A 403 -24.11 -20.68 -27.05
C LEU A 403 -23.40 -20.61 -28.41
N ASP A 404 -23.64 -19.53 -29.14
CA ASP A 404 -22.98 -19.22 -30.42
C ASP A 404 -22.37 -17.81 -30.40
N LEU A 405 -21.84 -17.37 -31.54
CA LEU A 405 -21.20 -16.06 -31.68
C LEU A 405 -22.16 -14.89 -31.38
N ARG A 406 -23.46 -15.02 -31.64
CA ARG A 406 -24.45 -13.96 -31.39
C ARG A 406 -24.58 -13.69 -29.90
N HIS A 407 -24.59 -14.76 -29.10
CA HIS A 407 -24.61 -14.67 -27.64
C HIS A 407 -23.33 -14.01 -27.10
N LEU A 408 -22.18 -14.28 -27.73
CA LEU A 408 -20.93 -13.62 -27.36
C LEU A 408 -21.00 -12.11 -27.62
N VAL A 409 -21.39 -11.70 -28.84
CA VAL A 409 -21.47 -10.28 -29.22
C VAL A 409 -22.47 -9.53 -28.35
N MET A 410 -23.68 -10.08 -28.16
CA MET A 410 -24.70 -9.49 -27.30
C MET A 410 -24.25 -9.42 -25.84
N GLY A 411 -23.60 -10.47 -25.34
CA GLY A 411 -23.06 -10.48 -23.98
C GLY A 411 -21.99 -9.39 -23.78
N ILE A 412 -21.10 -9.20 -24.75
CA ILE A 412 -20.10 -8.11 -24.72
C ILE A 412 -20.79 -6.76 -24.68
N LEU A 413 -21.77 -6.53 -25.58
CA LEU A 413 -22.50 -5.27 -25.65
C LEU A 413 -23.19 -4.94 -24.32
N ILE A 414 -23.88 -5.92 -23.73
CA ILE A 414 -24.55 -5.77 -22.43
C ILE A 414 -23.54 -5.42 -21.34
N ILE A 415 -22.40 -6.13 -21.27
CA ILE A 415 -21.37 -5.87 -20.26
C ILE A 415 -20.76 -4.47 -20.43
N VAL A 416 -20.49 -4.04 -21.65
CA VAL A 416 -19.94 -2.72 -21.93
C VAL A 416 -20.92 -1.63 -21.52
N ILE A 417 -22.19 -1.73 -21.93
CA ILE A 417 -23.25 -0.79 -21.54
C ILE A 417 -23.39 -0.72 -20.02
N ALA A 418 -23.41 -1.88 -19.36
CA ALA A 418 -23.48 -1.97 -17.91
C ALA A 418 -22.30 -1.27 -17.22
N SER A 419 -21.10 -1.32 -17.79
CA SER A 419 -19.89 -0.77 -17.17
C SER A 419 -19.70 0.74 -17.39
N ARG A 420 -20.38 1.32 -18.38
CA ARG A 420 -20.25 2.73 -18.78
C ARG A 420 -20.36 3.74 -17.63
N PRO A 421 -21.24 3.56 -16.61
CA PRO A 421 -21.36 4.51 -15.50
C PRO A 421 -20.10 4.66 -14.65
N TRP A 422 -19.17 3.69 -14.69
CA TRP A 422 -17.90 3.72 -13.95
C TRP A 422 -16.71 4.17 -14.81
N LEU A 423 -16.96 4.74 -15.98
CA LEU A 423 -15.95 5.36 -16.84
C LEU A 423 -16.14 6.89 -16.81
N PRO A 424 -15.40 7.62 -15.96
CA PRO A 424 -15.55 9.06 -15.82
C PRO A 424 -15.00 9.81 -17.05
N VAL A 425 -15.42 11.07 -17.20
CA VAL A 425 -14.84 11.99 -18.19
C VAL A 425 -13.61 12.66 -17.56
N PRO A 426 -12.44 12.63 -18.21
CA PRO A 426 -11.25 13.18 -17.63
C PRO A 426 -11.26 14.71 -17.59
N ILE A 427 -11.08 15.30 -16.41
CA ILE A 427 -10.85 16.74 -16.19
C ILE A 427 -9.64 16.85 -15.27
N SER A 428 -8.53 17.42 -15.74
CA SER A 428 -7.31 17.59 -14.94
C SER A 428 -6.43 18.71 -15.44
N THR A 429 -5.65 19.27 -14.52
CA THR A 429 -4.53 20.17 -14.79
C THR A 429 -3.16 19.54 -14.50
N ALA A 430 -3.11 18.35 -13.88
CA ALA A 430 -1.85 17.69 -13.53
C ALA A 430 -1.14 17.15 -14.77
N LYS A 431 0.13 17.52 -14.95
CA LYS A 431 0.95 17.13 -16.11
C LYS A 431 2.06 16.15 -15.72
N VAL A 432 2.39 15.27 -16.66
CA VAL A 432 3.52 14.33 -16.53
C VAL A 432 4.84 15.08 -16.38
N GLU A 433 5.03 16.21 -17.07
CA GLU A 433 6.26 17.00 -17.00
C GLU A 433 6.52 17.55 -15.58
N ASP A 434 5.48 18.07 -14.93
CA ASP A 434 5.58 18.60 -13.57
C ASP A 434 5.91 17.49 -12.56
N LEU A 435 5.34 16.30 -12.76
CA LEU A 435 5.64 15.12 -11.96
C LEU A 435 7.07 14.62 -12.15
N ILE A 436 7.65 14.72 -13.34
CA ILE A 436 9.04 14.32 -13.58
C ILE A 436 10.01 15.26 -12.84
N LYS A 437 9.68 16.55 -12.73
CA LYS A 437 10.48 17.53 -11.98
C LYS A 437 10.46 17.24 -10.49
N GLU A 438 9.30 16.85 -9.96
CA GLU A 438 9.12 16.54 -8.54
C GLU A 438 8.33 15.23 -8.35
N PRO A 439 9.00 14.06 -8.46
CA PRO A 439 8.36 12.74 -8.48
C PRO A 439 8.01 12.25 -7.06
N LEU A 440 7.41 13.12 -6.25
CA LEU A 440 7.07 12.86 -4.85
C LEU A 440 5.71 12.18 -4.73
N PHE A 441 5.57 11.34 -3.72
CA PHE A 441 4.31 10.74 -3.30
C PHE A 441 3.59 11.74 -2.39
N ARG A 442 3.20 12.91 -2.95
CA ARG A 442 2.70 14.12 -2.26
C ARG A 442 1.42 13.97 -1.40
N TYR A 443 0.93 12.75 -1.18
CA TYR A 443 -0.25 12.43 -0.38
C TYR A 443 0.14 11.66 0.90
N SER A 444 -0.83 11.50 1.81
CA SER A 444 -0.66 10.93 3.16
C SER A 444 0.20 9.65 3.25
N GLY A 445 0.21 8.81 2.21
CA GLY A 445 1.02 7.59 2.17
C GLY A 445 2.55 7.81 2.19
N ALA A 446 3.06 9.01 1.91
CA ALA A 446 4.48 9.33 2.16
C ALA A 446 4.81 9.40 3.65
N LEU A 447 3.81 9.50 4.53
CA LEU A 447 4.03 9.58 5.99
C LEU A 447 3.71 8.25 6.70
N ASP A 448 2.97 7.36 6.04
CA ASP A 448 2.49 6.09 6.58
C ASP A 448 3.61 5.20 7.13
N TYR A 449 4.79 5.25 6.52
CA TYR A 449 5.95 4.42 6.89
C TYR A 449 7.01 5.17 7.68
N LEU A 450 6.72 6.37 8.20
CA LEU A 450 7.60 7.02 9.16
C LEU A 450 7.62 6.25 10.48
N TYR A 451 8.83 6.06 11.01
CA TYR A 451 9.01 5.47 12.34
C TYR A 451 8.62 6.47 13.41
N ARG A 452 7.69 6.11 14.29
CA ARG A 452 7.15 6.97 15.36
C ARG A 452 7.27 6.26 16.70
N ALA A 453 8.46 6.29 17.31
CA ALA A 453 8.62 5.87 18.71
C ALA A 453 8.46 7.07 19.66
N PRO A 454 8.10 6.83 20.94
CA PRO A 454 8.19 7.84 22.00
C PRO A 454 9.62 8.39 22.16
N ILE A 455 9.72 9.57 22.77
CA ILE A 455 10.99 10.21 23.09
C ILE A 455 11.51 9.57 24.39
N ASP A 456 12.55 8.75 24.28
CA ASP A 456 13.16 8.09 25.46
C ASP A 456 14.29 8.91 26.10
N LYS A 457 14.88 9.86 25.34
CA LYS A 457 15.96 10.74 25.81
C LYS A 457 15.85 12.15 25.24
N LEU A 458 16.19 13.14 26.05
CA LEU A 458 16.28 14.53 25.63
C LEU A 458 17.67 14.81 25.08
N TYR A 459 17.75 15.39 23.88
CA TYR A 459 19.02 15.78 23.26
C TYR A 459 19.04 17.29 22.99
N GLY A 460 20.15 17.93 23.36
CA GLY A 460 20.38 19.35 23.17
C GLY A 460 20.56 19.63 21.68
N LYS A 461 19.93 20.69 21.18
CA LYS A 461 19.77 21.08 19.76
C LYS A 461 18.88 20.17 18.92
N ALA A 462 18.23 19.16 19.50
CA ALA A 462 17.19 18.41 18.79
C ALA A 462 15.92 19.25 18.64
N GLU A 463 15.38 19.30 17.42
CA GLU A 463 14.09 19.92 17.13
C GLU A 463 12.96 19.04 17.67
N LEU A 464 12.10 19.60 18.51
CA LEU A 464 10.97 18.91 19.13
C LEU A 464 9.82 18.70 18.14
N SER A 465 9.00 17.68 18.40
CA SER A 465 7.85 17.31 17.57
C SER A 465 6.80 18.43 17.52
N LEU A 466 6.22 18.65 16.34
CA LEU A 466 5.13 19.62 16.13
C LEU A 466 3.78 18.93 15.85
N LEU A 467 3.75 17.59 15.87
CA LEU A 467 2.53 16.80 15.87
C LEU A 467 2.48 15.88 17.10
N PRO A 468 1.28 15.61 17.64
CA PRO A 468 1.11 14.59 18.67
C PRO A 468 1.65 13.23 18.22
N VAL A 469 2.14 12.43 19.17
CA VAL A 469 2.67 11.09 18.86
C VAL A 469 1.58 10.20 18.26
N ASP A 470 0.34 10.30 18.74
CA ASP A 470 -0.83 9.58 18.25
C ASP A 470 -1.48 10.21 17.01
N TRP A 471 -0.92 11.30 16.49
CA TRP A 471 -1.39 11.89 15.24
C TRP A 471 -1.33 10.88 14.11
N THR A 472 -2.46 10.72 13.41
CA THR A 472 -2.55 9.87 12.25
C THR A 472 -2.67 10.75 11.00
N PRO A 473 -1.95 10.42 9.91
CA PRO A 473 -2.15 11.09 8.64
C PRO A 473 -3.62 10.96 8.21
N GLY A 474 -4.34 12.07 8.12
CA GLY A 474 -5.62 12.14 7.42
C GLY A 474 -5.42 12.24 5.90
N TYR A 475 -6.49 12.50 5.15
CA TYR A 475 -6.40 12.86 3.73
C TYR A 475 -5.84 14.29 3.49
N ALA A 476 -5.30 14.94 4.52
CA ALA A 476 -4.75 16.28 4.40
C ALA A 476 -3.48 16.27 3.53
N THR A 477 -3.24 17.37 2.83
CA THR A 477 -2.06 17.52 1.97
C THR A 477 -0.77 17.54 2.79
N TRP A 478 0.33 17.13 2.16
CA TRP A 478 1.68 17.12 2.71
C TRP A 478 2.10 18.45 3.37
N ASP A 479 1.49 19.57 2.96
CA ASP A 479 1.71 20.92 3.49
C ASP A 479 1.45 21.03 5.01
N VAL A 480 0.57 20.20 5.56
CA VAL A 480 0.30 20.17 7.01
C VAL A 480 1.58 19.85 7.79
N PHE A 481 2.49 19.04 7.24
CA PHE A 481 3.70 18.60 7.92
C PHE A 481 4.84 19.63 7.86
N ILE A 482 4.95 20.38 6.75
CA ILE A 482 6.10 21.27 6.50
C ILE A 482 5.94 22.68 7.09
N GLY A 483 4.77 22.99 7.61
CA GLY A 483 4.47 24.27 8.26
C GLY A 483 3.54 24.16 9.47
N SER A 484 3.55 23.02 10.17
CA SER A 484 2.70 22.86 11.36
C SER A 484 2.95 23.99 12.37
N PRO A 485 1.89 24.65 12.85
CA PRO A 485 2.03 25.63 13.91
C PRO A 485 2.43 24.95 15.22
N LEU A 486 2.86 25.75 16.20
CA LEU A 486 3.09 25.28 17.56
C LEU A 486 1.82 24.57 18.07
N ILE A 487 1.99 23.40 18.68
CA ILE A 487 0.88 22.69 19.29
C ILE A 487 0.47 23.43 20.56
N LEU A 488 -0.67 24.11 20.50
CA LEU A 488 -1.27 24.77 21.65
C LEU A 488 -2.18 23.79 22.39
N GLU A 489 -2.30 23.97 23.71
CA GLU A 489 -3.19 23.28 24.62
C GLU A 489 -2.95 21.78 24.84
N ALA A 490 -2.23 21.11 23.94
CA ALA A 490 -1.79 19.72 24.12
C ALA A 490 -0.54 19.65 25.01
N GLU A 491 -0.55 18.70 25.95
CA GLU A 491 0.61 18.39 26.78
C GLU A 491 1.40 17.23 26.18
N LEU A 492 2.65 17.49 25.83
CA LEU A 492 3.59 16.46 25.33
C LEU A 492 4.60 16.12 26.42
N ARG A 493 4.79 14.82 26.70
CA ARG A 493 5.73 14.38 27.73
C ARG A 493 7.14 14.17 27.17
N TYR A 494 8.13 14.65 27.90
CA TYR A 494 9.55 14.54 27.60
C TYR A 494 10.31 13.95 28.78
N PRO A 495 11.36 13.14 28.54
CA PRO A 495 12.18 12.59 29.60
C PRO A 495 12.96 13.68 30.34
N ARG A 496 13.18 13.48 31.63
CA ARG A 496 13.93 14.40 32.47
C ARG A 496 15.41 14.47 32.04
N TRP A 497 16.00 15.65 32.14
CA TRP A 497 17.43 15.90 31.96
C TRP A 497 18.27 15.43 33.17
N GLU A 498 19.58 15.28 33.01
CA GLU A 498 20.48 14.91 34.11
C GLU A 498 20.61 16.04 35.15
N LYS A 499 20.92 15.71 36.39
CA LYS A 499 20.91 16.69 37.51
C LYS A 499 21.90 17.84 37.32
N GLU A 500 22.98 17.61 36.60
CA GLU A 500 24.03 18.58 36.29
C GLU A 500 23.68 19.48 35.09
N GLU A 501 22.67 19.10 34.31
CA GLU A 501 22.25 19.82 33.11
C GLU A 501 21.37 21.02 33.48
N LYS A 502 21.56 22.11 32.75
CA LYS A 502 20.77 23.35 32.89
C LYS A 502 20.10 23.67 31.57
N PRO A 503 19.02 22.94 31.21
CA PRO A 503 18.39 23.13 29.92
C PRO A 503 17.82 24.53 29.77
N VAL A 504 17.85 25.04 28.54
CA VAL A 504 17.16 26.25 28.12
C VAL A 504 16.31 25.89 26.92
N LEU A 505 15.01 26.10 27.02
CA LEU A 505 14.10 25.93 25.90
C LEU A 505 14.20 27.16 24.98
N TYR A 506 14.42 26.92 23.70
CA TYR A 506 14.39 27.93 22.65
C TYR A 506 13.16 27.72 21.77
N LEU A 507 12.35 28.77 21.63
CA LEU A 507 11.28 28.85 20.65
C LEU A 507 11.53 30.06 19.74
N GLN A 508 11.73 29.80 18.46
CA GLN A 508 11.80 30.83 17.42
C GLN A 508 10.70 30.60 16.40
N GLY A 509 10.00 31.65 16.00
CA GLY A 509 8.84 31.52 15.15
C GLY A 509 8.30 32.85 14.64
N GLU A 510 7.20 32.76 13.91
CA GLU A 510 6.46 33.88 13.35
C GLU A 510 5.05 33.91 13.95
N VAL A 511 4.67 35.07 14.49
CA VAL A 511 3.38 35.32 15.13
C VAL A 511 2.48 36.09 14.17
N PRO A 512 1.27 35.60 13.85
CA PRO A 512 0.32 36.33 13.02
C PRO A 512 -0.40 37.40 13.84
N LEU A 513 0.23 38.56 14.02
CA LEU A 513 -0.28 39.67 14.83
C LEU A 513 -1.66 40.15 14.39
N GLU A 514 -1.95 40.08 13.09
CA GLU A 514 -3.23 40.44 12.48
C GLU A 514 -4.42 39.61 12.99
N ASN A 515 -4.16 38.43 13.57
CA ASN A 515 -5.21 37.56 14.09
C ASN A 515 -5.50 37.81 15.58
N ILE A 516 -4.77 38.71 16.23
CA ILE A 516 -4.90 38.99 17.67
C ILE A 516 -5.85 40.19 17.87
N ALA A 517 -6.84 40.06 18.76
CA ALA A 517 -7.87 41.08 19.01
C ALA A 517 -7.48 42.15 20.04
N GLY A 518 -6.30 42.04 20.64
CA GLY A 518 -5.80 42.93 21.69
C GLY A 518 -4.41 42.51 22.15
N ASN A 519 -4.16 42.49 23.45
CA ASN A 519 -2.94 41.92 24.00
C ASN A 519 -3.07 40.40 24.10
N ALA A 520 -2.06 39.69 23.64
CA ALA A 520 -1.93 38.26 23.85
C ALA A 520 -0.54 37.93 24.39
N SER A 521 -0.45 36.86 25.17
CA SER A 521 0.81 36.30 25.64
C SER A 521 0.85 34.79 25.39
N LEU A 522 2.06 34.26 25.19
CA LEU A 522 2.32 32.83 25.11
C LEU A 522 2.90 32.38 26.44
N ILE A 523 2.27 31.38 27.03
CA ILE A 523 2.60 30.81 28.33
C ILE A 523 3.15 29.41 28.09
N VAL A 524 4.25 29.06 28.77
CA VAL A 524 4.79 27.70 28.81
C VAL A 524 4.53 27.10 30.18
N GLN A 525 3.95 25.91 30.18
CA GLN A 525 3.66 25.14 31.38
C GLN A 525 4.45 23.84 31.40
N VAL A 526 4.87 23.47 32.60
CA VAL A 526 5.44 22.16 32.92
C VAL A 526 4.59 21.48 33.98
N ASP A 527 4.04 20.31 33.67
CA ASP A 527 3.12 19.54 34.53
C ASP A 527 1.98 20.43 35.10
N GLY A 528 1.39 21.27 34.25
CA GLY A 528 0.31 22.21 34.58
C GLY A 528 0.73 23.47 35.35
N ARG A 529 2.02 23.66 35.65
CA ARG A 529 2.55 24.86 36.32
C ARG A 529 3.19 25.80 35.32
N THR A 530 2.84 27.08 35.37
CA THR A 530 3.47 28.11 34.53
C THR A 530 4.94 28.27 34.90
N VAL A 531 5.81 28.16 33.90
CA VAL A 531 7.26 28.36 34.05
C VAL A 531 7.66 29.77 33.62
N ASP A 532 7.16 30.22 32.47
CA ASP A 532 7.46 31.56 31.93
C ASP A 532 6.33 32.02 30.99
N THR A 533 6.30 33.33 30.73
CA THR A 533 5.31 33.98 29.85
C THR A 533 5.99 35.07 28.99
N ILE A 534 5.70 35.08 27.69
CA ILE A 534 6.17 36.13 26.77
C ILE A 534 5.00 36.85 26.10
N ALA A 535 5.07 38.18 26.05
CA ALA A 535 4.08 38.99 25.34
C ALA A 535 4.25 38.87 23.82
N LEU A 536 3.15 38.67 23.08
CA LEU A 536 3.14 38.54 21.62
C LEU A 536 2.99 39.90 20.95
N THR A 537 4.05 40.72 21.01
CA THR A 537 4.05 42.11 20.51
C THR A 537 4.75 42.32 19.18
N SER A 538 5.55 41.35 18.73
CA SER A 538 6.29 41.39 17.46
C SER A 538 5.97 40.19 16.58
N ARG A 539 6.12 40.36 15.26
CA ARG A 539 5.94 39.30 14.28
C ARG A 539 7.00 38.20 14.45
N ASP A 540 8.24 38.59 14.73
CA ASP A 540 9.31 37.64 15.07
C ASP A 540 9.22 37.28 16.55
N LEU A 541 9.13 35.98 16.85
CA LEU A 541 9.19 35.44 18.19
C LEU A 541 10.57 34.81 18.41
N ASN A 542 11.26 35.24 19.45
CA ASN A 542 12.51 34.64 19.92
C ASN A 542 12.49 34.55 21.43
N TRP A 543 12.13 33.37 21.94
CA TRP A 543 11.91 33.14 23.36
C TRP A 543 12.89 32.11 23.91
N ARG A 544 13.49 32.44 25.05
CA ARG A 544 14.47 31.61 25.77
C ARG A 544 13.98 31.42 27.19
N VAL A 545 13.66 30.18 27.56
CA VAL A 545 13.11 29.84 28.87
C VAL A 545 14.11 28.97 29.62
N PRO A 546 14.76 29.46 30.69
CA PRO A 546 15.61 28.64 31.54
C PRO A 546 14.81 27.59 32.31
N PHE A 547 15.28 26.34 32.31
CA PHE A 547 14.67 25.23 33.05
C PHE A 547 15.49 24.85 34.29
N ASP A 548 16.49 25.64 34.66
CA ASP A 548 17.37 25.41 35.81
C ASP A 548 16.64 25.40 37.17
N GLN A 549 15.53 26.14 37.27
CA GLN A 549 14.71 26.23 38.49
C GLN A 549 13.41 25.43 38.42
N VAL A 550 13.15 24.73 37.30
CA VAL A 550 11.91 23.96 37.11
C VAL A 550 12.00 22.64 37.87
N SER A 551 11.04 22.41 38.78
CA SER A 551 10.95 21.18 39.54
C SER A 551 10.04 20.16 38.85
N VAL A 552 10.64 19.05 38.41
CA VAL A 552 9.93 17.90 37.82
C VAL A 552 9.81 16.79 38.88
N GLY A 553 8.59 16.31 39.12
CA GLY A 553 8.29 15.33 40.16
C GLY A 553 8.59 13.86 39.80
N GLY A 554 8.76 13.55 38.50
CA GLY A 554 8.97 12.19 37.99
C GLY A 554 10.22 12.04 37.10
N GLU A 555 10.25 10.92 36.36
CA GLU A 555 11.26 10.59 35.33
C GLU A 555 11.01 11.32 33.99
N ASP A 556 9.84 11.90 33.83
CA ASP A 556 9.42 12.70 32.68
C ASP A 556 8.61 13.94 33.13
N PHE A 557 8.42 14.89 32.21
CA PHE A 557 7.66 16.12 32.43
C PHE A 557 6.76 16.42 31.24
N GLY A 558 5.55 16.91 31.49
CA GLY A 558 4.63 17.39 30.46
C GLY A 558 4.92 18.84 30.09
N LEU A 559 5.26 19.11 28.83
CA LEU A 559 5.43 20.45 28.28
C LEU A 559 4.16 20.86 27.53
N LYS A 560 3.62 22.04 27.84
CA LYS A 560 2.39 22.57 27.25
C LYS A 560 2.52 24.05 26.96
N PHE A 561 1.99 24.49 25.81
CA PHE A 561 1.92 25.90 25.43
C PHE A 561 0.48 26.38 25.45
N LEU A 562 0.24 27.58 25.99
CA LEU A 562 -1.07 28.20 26.09
C LEU A 562 -0.99 29.64 25.58
N VAL A 563 -2.04 30.10 24.90
CA VAL A 563 -2.18 31.51 24.54
C VAL A 563 -3.20 32.14 25.49
N ASP A 564 -2.76 33.17 26.20
CA ASP A 564 -3.64 34.03 27.00
C ASP A 564 -3.93 35.30 26.21
N GLY A 565 -5.13 35.37 25.64
CA GLY A 565 -5.58 36.43 24.74
C GLY A 565 -6.66 35.95 23.78
N ALA A 566 -7.39 36.88 23.16
CA ALA A 566 -8.43 36.57 22.19
C ALA A 566 -7.95 36.76 20.75
N THR A 567 -8.39 35.89 19.84
CA THR A 567 -8.19 36.04 18.40
C THR A 567 -9.40 36.70 17.75
N ASN A 568 -9.19 37.49 16.70
CA ASN A 568 -10.23 38.24 15.98
C ASN A 568 -11.39 37.38 15.46
N ASN A 569 -11.14 36.10 15.17
CA ASN A 569 -12.08 35.15 14.58
C ASN A 569 -12.45 33.98 15.52
N GLY A 570 -12.02 34.02 16.78
CA GLY A 570 -12.22 32.93 17.75
C GLY A 570 -11.50 31.61 17.42
N GLN A 571 -10.60 31.58 16.44
CA GLN A 571 -9.82 30.39 16.08
C GLN A 571 -8.50 30.34 16.86
N PRO A 572 -7.98 29.15 17.23
CA PRO A 572 -6.68 29.06 17.89
C PRO A 572 -5.56 29.75 17.10
N LEU A 573 -4.70 30.49 17.81
CA LEU A 573 -3.59 31.23 17.19
C LEU A 573 -2.59 30.26 16.55
N ARG A 574 -2.25 30.47 15.27
CA ARG A 574 -1.32 29.62 14.53
C ARG A 574 0.08 30.22 14.50
N ILE A 575 0.84 30.03 15.57
CA ILE A 575 2.25 30.47 15.64
C ILE A 575 3.10 29.52 14.79
N LYS A 576 3.75 30.04 13.74
CA LYS A 576 4.60 29.23 12.86
C LYS A 576 5.95 29.02 13.54
N VAL A 577 6.36 27.77 13.72
CA VAL A 577 7.62 27.45 14.40
C VAL A 577 8.75 27.33 13.39
N HIS A 578 9.82 28.10 13.59
CA HIS A 578 11.08 27.97 12.86
C HIS A 578 12.03 27.01 13.59
N ARG A 579 12.11 27.14 14.91
CA ARG A 579 12.97 26.35 15.79
C ARG A 579 12.29 26.11 17.13
N LEU A 580 12.27 24.88 17.60
CA LEU A 580 11.84 24.52 18.95
C LEU A 580 12.79 23.44 19.49
N SER A 581 13.68 23.80 20.41
CA SER A 581 14.72 22.88 20.89
C SER A 581 15.18 23.23 22.30
N PHE A 582 15.70 22.25 23.04
CA PHE A 582 16.47 22.51 24.26
C PHE A 582 17.95 22.71 23.94
N GLU A 583 18.65 23.61 24.63
CA GLU A 583 20.12 23.67 24.66
C GLU A 583 20.61 23.65 26.11
N GLY A 584 21.93 23.69 26.34
CA GLY A 584 22.51 23.69 27.69
C GLY A 584 22.62 22.30 28.33
N LEU A 585 22.52 21.23 27.52
CA LEU A 585 22.79 19.86 27.94
C LEU A 585 24.28 19.53 27.86
N LEU A 586 24.70 18.41 28.46
CA LEU A 586 26.09 17.96 28.41
C LEU A 586 26.51 17.60 26.96
N PRO A 587 27.81 17.62 26.62
CA PRO A 587 28.28 17.25 25.27
C PRO A 587 27.81 15.87 24.81
N LYS A 588 27.81 14.88 25.73
CA LYS A 588 27.28 13.52 25.49
C LYS A 588 25.78 13.47 25.12
N HIS A 589 25.04 14.54 25.41
CA HIS A 589 23.62 14.70 25.12
C HIS A 589 23.35 15.85 24.14
N THR A 590 24.38 16.48 23.60
CA THR A 590 24.24 17.57 22.63
C THR A 590 24.53 17.06 21.24
N LEU A 591 23.66 17.41 20.29
CA LEU A 591 23.78 16.95 18.91
C LEU A 591 24.35 17.97 17.95
N ILE A 592 24.99 17.46 16.89
CA ILE A 592 25.29 18.16 15.64
C ILE A 592 24.07 17.94 14.73
N PRO A 593 23.28 18.99 14.44
CA PRO A 593 21.98 18.86 13.78
C PRO A 593 22.11 18.47 12.31
N VAL A 594 21.05 17.86 11.79
CA VAL A 594 20.98 17.44 10.37
C VAL A 594 21.21 18.60 9.39
N THR A 595 20.83 19.82 9.77
CA THR A 595 21.07 21.05 8.99
C THR A 595 22.55 21.37 8.78
N GLU A 596 23.42 20.86 9.66
CA GLU A 596 24.88 20.93 9.53
C GLU A 596 25.43 19.66 8.86
N THR A 597 25.05 18.48 9.35
CA THR A 597 25.64 17.21 8.89
C THR A 597 25.28 16.86 7.45
N GLN A 598 24.08 17.21 6.97
CA GLN A 598 23.62 16.89 5.62
C GLN A 598 24.51 17.50 4.53
N LYS A 599 25.12 18.66 4.79
CA LYS A 599 26.05 19.34 3.87
C LYS A 599 27.31 18.51 3.59
N HIS A 600 27.63 17.59 4.50
CA HIS A 600 28.80 16.71 4.42
C HIS A 600 28.44 15.27 4.06
N CYS A 601 27.20 15.04 3.62
CA CYS A 601 26.70 13.74 3.20
C CYS A 601 26.44 13.72 1.69
N SER A 602 26.77 12.63 1.04
CA SER A 602 26.48 12.39 -0.37
C SER A 602 25.97 10.98 -0.61
N GLN A 603 25.14 10.81 -1.63
CA GLN A 603 24.60 9.51 -1.98
C GLN A 603 25.52 8.80 -2.97
N LYS A 604 26.02 7.61 -2.60
CA LYS A 604 26.88 6.76 -3.45
C LYS A 604 26.20 5.40 -3.67
N GLY A 605 25.50 5.26 -4.80
CA GLY A 605 24.71 4.06 -5.11
C GLY A 605 23.63 3.84 -4.04
N ILE A 606 23.63 2.67 -3.39
CA ILE A 606 22.71 2.35 -2.28
C ILE A 606 23.13 2.93 -0.92
N SER A 607 24.34 3.48 -0.80
CA SER A 607 24.93 3.90 0.48
C SER A 607 25.02 5.42 0.62
N THR A 608 24.51 5.96 1.71
CA THR A 608 24.77 7.37 2.08
C THR A 608 26.11 7.43 2.78
N VAL A 609 27.02 8.27 2.29
CA VAL A 609 28.38 8.44 2.82
C VAL A 609 28.55 9.86 3.32
N CYS A 610 28.97 9.99 4.58
CA CYS A 610 29.17 11.28 5.24
C CYS A 610 30.59 11.39 5.79
N GLU A 611 31.17 12.58 5.73
CA GLU A 611 32.44 12.91 6.36
C GLU A 611 32.19 13.97 7.43
N ILE A 612 32.12 13.54 8.69
CA ILE A 612 31.65 14.38 9.79
C ILE A 612 32.76 14.59 10.81
N THR A 613 32.97 15.84 11.19
CA THR A 613 33.90 16.23 12.26
C THR A 613 33.10 16.53 13.51
N VAL A 614 33.39 15.78 14.57
CA VAL A 614 32.77 15.89 15.89
C VAL A 614 33.66 16.75 16.77
N ASN A 615 33.09 17.78 17.39
CA ASN A 615 33.80 18.70 18.28
C ASN A 615 33.58 18.34 19.76
N GLN A 616 34.24 19.05 20.68
CA GLN A 616 34.13 18.79 22.12
C GLN A 616 32.77 19.22 22.73
N ASN A 617 31.96 19.97 21.98
CA ASN A 617 30.70 20.55 22.49
C ASN A 617 29.48 19.68 22.18
N ALA A 618 29.59 18.72 21.26
CA ALA A 618 28.51 17.85 20.84
C ALA A 618 29.07 16.49 20.41
N GLU A 619 28.68 15.42 21.10
CA GLU A 619 29.12 14.04 20.80
C GLU A 619 28.06 13.23 20.03
N ILE A 620 26.87 13.79 19.81
CA ILE A 620 25.79 13.11 19.10
C ILE A 620 25.72 13.62 17.66
N VAL A 621 25.88 12.72 16.70
CA VAL A 621 25.78 13.05 15.28
C VAL A 621 24.41 12.64 14.76
N GLN A 622 23.60 13.60 14.33
CA GLN A 622 22.32 13.35 13.65
C GLN A 622 22.54 13.26 12.14
N LEU A 623 22.25 12.12 11.52
CA LEU A 623 22.44 11.91 10.08
C LEU A 623 21.16 12.22 9.28
N PRO A 624 21.27 12.63 7.99
CA PRO A 624 20.13 12.84 7.09
C PRO A 624 19.54 11.52 6.58
N ILE A 625 19.18 10.64 7.52
CA ILE A 625 18.71 9.28 7.25
C ILE A 625 17.63 8.95 8.26
N LEU A 626 16.47 8.54 7.77
CA LEU A 626 15.36 8.11 8.61
C LEU A 626 15.74 6.85 9.40
N TYR A 627 15.41 6.85 10.68
CA TYR A 627 15.72 5.78 11.61
C TYR A 627 14.74 4.61 11.44
N TYR A 628 15.30 3.41 11.30
CA TYR A 628 14.56 2.15 11.37
C TYR A 628 15.34 1.12 12.16
N SER A 629 14.75 0.62 13.24
CA SER A 629 15.36 -0.38 14.10
C SER A 629 15.69 -1.65 13.30
N LYS A 630 16.94 -2.10 13.38
CA LYS A 630 17.47 -3.32 12.74
C LYS A 630 17.42 -3.37 11.19
N LEU A 631 16.93 -2.34 10.50
CA LEU A 631 16.87 -2.31 9.03
C LEU A 631 18.03 -1.57 8.38
N LEU A 632 18.90 -0.96 9.18
CA LEU A 632 20.04 -0.18 8.71
C LEU A 632 21.36 -0.91 8.92
N LYS A 633 22.28 -0.65 8.02
CA LYS A 633 23.67 -1.00 8.14
C LYS A 633 24.51 0.27 8.26
N VAL A 634 25.10 0.49 9.44
CA VAL A 634 26.02 1.60 9.71
C VAL A 634 27.45 1.09 9.78
N TRP A 635 28.38 1.85 9.20
CA TRP A 635 29.81 1.70 9.36
C TRP A 635 30.43 3.05 9.72
N VAL A 636 31.39 3.03 10.63
CA VAL A 636 32.17 4.20 11.04
C VAL A 636 33.64 3.82 10.85
N ASN A 637 34.37 4.56 10.03
CA ASN A 637 35.76 4.27 9.64
C ASN A 637 35.96 2.81 9.19
N ASN A 638 35.06 2.34 8.31
CA ASN A 638 34.97 0.96 7.80
C ASN A 638 34.67 -0.14 8.82
N GLN A 639 34.54 0.19 10.11
CA GLN A 639 34.13 -0.77 11.13
C GLN A 639 32.63 -0.80 11.30
N ARG A 640 32.08 -1.99 11.58
CA ARG A 640 30.65 -2.19 11.76
C ARG A 640 30.20 -1.48 13.04
N PHE A 641 29.21 -0.60 12.94
CA PHE A 641 28.65 0.11 14.08
C PHE A 641 27.20 -0.31 14.31
N SER A 642 26.90 -0.82 15.51
CA SER A 642 25.58 -1.35 15.88
C SER A 642 24.78 -0.44 16.80
N GLN A 643 25.42 0.51 17.48
CA GLN A 643 24.83 1.35 18.52
C GLN A 643 24.25 2.65 17.97
N TYR A 644 23.36 2.55 16.98
CA TYR A 644 22.62 3.71 16.46
C TYR A 644 21.22 3.77 17.09
N PHE A 645 20.68 4.97 17.25
CA PHE A 645 19.41 5.21 17.98
C PHE A 645 18.59 6.30 17.29
N PRO A 646 17.27 6.41 17.57
CA PRO A 646 16.45 7.47 16.99
C PRO A 646 16.77 8.81 17.66
N VAL A 647 16.84 9.87 16.86
CA VAL A 647 16.95 11.27 17.32
C VAL A 647 15.93 12.11 16.56
N HIS A 648 15.13 12.86 17.29
CA HIS A 648 14.04 13.64 16.72
C HIS A 648 14.56 14.83 15.89
N TYR A 649 13.90 15.05 14.77
CA TYR A 649 13.97 16.28 14.00
C TYR A 649 12.56 16.65 13.58
N ARG A 650 11.92 17.52 14.38
CA ARG A 650 10.49 17.81 14.26
C ARG A 650 9.72 16.48 14.33
N ASP A 651 8.94 16.20 13.30
CA ASP A 651 8.11 15.01 13.18
C ASP A 651 8.79 13.79 12.55
N TYR A 652 10.09 13.89 12.26
CA TYR A 652 10.92 12.79 11.78
C TYR A 652 11.75 12.18 12.91
N ASN A 653 12.02 10.88 12.79
CA ASN A 653 13.05 10.19 13.56
C ASN A 653 14.25 9.92 12.65
N LEU A 654 15.38 10.55 12.95
CA LEU A 654 16.64 10.41 12.21
C LEU A 654 17.62 9.53 12.96
N VAL A 655 18.63 9.04 12.25
CA VAL A 655 19.69 8.20 12.83
C VAL A 655 20.66 9.05 13.64
N GLY A 656 20.76 8.78 14.94
CA GLY A 656 21.78 9.30 15.84
C GLY A 656 22.93 8.32 16.06
N LEU A 657 24.14 8.86 16.15
CA LEU A 657 25.35 8.13 16.56
C LEU A 657 26.05 8.88 17.70
N SER A 658 26.52 8.15 18.72
CA SER A 658 27.40 8.72 19.74
C SER A 658 28.84 8.48 19.33
N LEU A 659 29.57 9.56 19.09
CA LEU A 659 30.96 9.55 18.60
C LEU A 659 31.78 10.52 19.45
N LYS A 660 32.99 10.10 19.81
CA LYS A 660 33.95 10.98 20.50
C LYS A 660 34.42 12.09 19.54
N PRO A 661 35.04 13.17 20.04
CA PRO A 661 35.63 14.19 19.18
C PRO A 661 36.63 13.59 18.19
N GLY A 662 36.51 13.98 16.91
CA GLY A 662 37.30 13.43 15.82
C GLY A 662 36.60 13.50 14.47
N THR A 663 37.30 13.14 13.40
CA THR A 663 36.74 13.08 12.04
C THR A 663 36.43 11.64 11.67
N TYR A 664 35.22 11.41 11.16
CA TYR A 664 34.70 10.08 10.85
C TYR A 664 34.18 10.01 9.43
N GLN A 665 34.52 8.92 8.76
CA GLN A 665 33.83 8.49 7.55
C GLN A 665 32.70 7.54 7.94
N ILE A 666 31.47 7.99 7.73
CA ILE A 666 30.27 7.26 8.10
C ILE A 666 29.60 6.78 6.82
N ARG A 667 29.29 5.48 6.76
CA ARG A 667 28.51 4.90 5.67
C ARG A 667 27.27 4.26 6.24
N VAL A 668 26.12 4.56 5.65
CA VAL A 668 24.85 3.95 6.03
C VAL A 668 24.15 3.36 4.81
N THR A 669 23.51 2.22 4.97
CA THR A 669 22.77 1.54 3.91
C THR A 669 21.52 0.90 4.47
N PHE A 670 20.38 1.11 3.80
CA PHE A 670 19.16 0.40 4.13
C PHE A 670 19.25 -1.03 3.57
N HIS A 671 18.99 -2.04 4.39
CA HIS A 671 19.12 -3.44 3.98
C HIS A 671 17.92 -4.33 4.31
N GLY A 672 16.95 -3.85 5.09
CA GLY A 672 15.85 -4.68 5.60
C GLY A 672 16.30 -5.64 6.71
N LEU A 673 15.50 -6.67 7.01
CA LEU A 673 15.86 -7.69 8.01
C LEU A 673 16.79 -8.73 7.41
N ALA A 674 18.02 -8.82 7.92
CA ALA A 674 19.06 -9.71 7.38
C ALA A 674 18.63 -11.19 7.31
N TRP A 675 18.04 -11.74 8.38
CA TRP A 675 17.61 -13.15 8.41
C TRP A 675 16.48 -13.42 7.40
N ALA A 676 15.54 -12.50 7.25
CA ALA A 676 14.41 -12.65 6.33
C ALA A 676 14.89 -12.60 4.87
N ASN A 677 15.87 -11.73 4.58
CA ASN A 677 16.53 -11.69 3.28
C ASN A 677 17.23 -13.01 2.95
N TRP A 678 17.97 -13.59 3.91
CA TRP A 678 18.66 -14.87 3.71
C TRP A 678 17.69 -16.01 3.44
N VAL A 679 16.64 -16.15 4.25
CA VAL A 679 15.64 -17.22 4.06
C VAL A 679 14.92 -17.08 2.72
N SER A 680 14.49 -15.87 2.36
CA SER A 680 13.87 -15.63 1.06
C SER A 680 14.84 -15.88 -0.10
N GLY A 681 16.09 -15.41 0.01
CA GLY A 681 17.13 -15.62 -1.00
C GLY A 681 17.45 -17.10 -1.23
N LEU A 682 17.63 -17.87 -0.16
CA LEU A 682 17.83 -19.32 -0.23
C LEU A 682 16.62 -20.03 -0.84
N THR A 683 15.40 -19.58 -0.52
CA THR A 683 14.16 -20.09 -1.11
C THR A 683 14.12 -19.83 -2.61
N TRP A 684 14.49 -18.64 -3.07
CA TRP A 684 14.60 -18.30 -4.49
C TRP A 684 15.65 -19.15 -5.21
N LEU A 685 16.82 -19.36 -4.59
CA LEU A 685 17.87 -20.23 -5.15
C LEU A 685 17.38 -21.67 -5.30
N GLY A 686 16.73 -22.23 -4.27
CA GLY A 686 16.11 -23.55 -4.35
C GLY A 686 15.01 -23.63 -5.42
N PHE A 687 14.15 -22.61 -5.49
CA PHE A 687 13.10 -22.50 -6.50
C PHE A 687 13.64 -22.51 -7.94
N LEU A 688 14.67 -21.70 -8.20
CA LEU A 688 15.35 -21.65 -9.50
C LEU A 688 16.05 -22.98 -9.82
N GLY A 689 16.73 -23.59 -8.84
CA GLY A 689 17.35 -24.90 -8.99
C GLY A 689 16.34 -25.97 -9.43
N ILE A 690 15.15 -25.98 -8.82
CA ILE A 690 14.06 -26.90 -9.19
C ILE A 690 13.59 -26.72 -10.64
N ILE A 691 13.55 -25.49 -11.14
CA ILE A 691 13.10 -25.19 -12.51
C ILE A 691 14.18 -25.50 -13.54
N ILE A 692 15.44 -25.19 -13.24
CA ILE A 692 16.55 -25.28 -14.18
C ILE A 692 17.07 -26.72 -14.32
N THR A 693 17.13 -27.49 -13.23
CA THR A 693 17.73 -28.85 -13.25
C THR A 693 17.14 -29.76 -14.33
N PRO A 694 15.80 -29.86 -14.51
CA PRO A 694 15.23 -30.69 -15.57
C PRO A 694 15.53 -30.17 -16.98
N LEU A 695 15.65 -28.85 -17.16
CA LEU A 695 15.99 -28.24 -18.45
C LEU A 695 17.44 -28.55 -18.86
N VAL A 696 18.35 -28.52 -17.88
CA VAL A 696 19.76 -28.86 -18.10
C VAL A 696 19.92 -30.35 -18.35
N GLN A 697 19.28 -31.22 -17.56
CA GLN A 697 19.29 -32.68 -17.80
C GLN A 697 18.74 -33.04 -19.18
N LYS A 698 17.66 -32.40 -19.61
CA LYS A 698 17.11 -32.62 -20.96
C LYS A 698 18.07 -32.17 -22.06
N LYS A 699 18.85 -31.11 -21.84
CA LYS A 699 19.83 -30.60 -22.81
C LYS A 699 21.11 -31.44 -22.84
N LEU A 700 21.52 -32.02 -21.71
CA LEU A 700 22.66 -32.94 -21.61
C LEU A 700 22.34 -34.34 -22.16
N ASN A 701 21.08 -34.80 -22.04
CA ASN A 701 20.60 -36.04 -22.65
C ASN A 701 20.19 -35.89 -24.13
N ILE A 702 20.59 -34.80 -24.79
CA ILE A 702 20.50 -34.64 -26.25
C ILE A 702 21.93 -34.52 -26.78
N ASN A 703 22.57 -35.67 -26.92
CA ASN A 703 23.44 -36.01 -28.04
C ASN A 703 23.34 -37.55 -28.18
N PRO A 704 23.17 -38.07 -29.40
CA PRO A 704 22.88 -39.48 -29.67
C PRO A 704 23.95 -40.43 -29.14
#